data_AF-A0A4Q1JKB7-F1
#
_entry.id   AF-A0A4Q1JKB7-F1
#
_cell.length_a   1.000
_cell.length_b   1.000
_cell.length_c   1.000
_cell.angle_alpha   90.00
_cell.angle_beta   90.00
_cell.angle_gamma   90.00
#
_symmetry.space_group_name_H-M   'P 1'
#
loop_
_entity.id
_entity.type
_entity.pdbx_description
1 polymer ?
#
loop_
_entity_poly.entity_id
_entity_poly.type
_entity_poly.pdbx_seq_one_letter_code
_entity_poly.pdbx_strand_id
1 'polypeptide(L)'
;MKRNLLSFFAMMLLISSALMAQIPQGYYDSASGLSGDALKSALNNIIKGHTEYPYSSTSTDVWDILKEADRDPNNPDNVLCIYSKFSINAAAEYNNGDGWNKEHVWAKSRGDFGTTMGPGTDLHHIRAADVSTNSARNNRNFDEASTPYVDNGGSNNGPTPAYTSDVDWVWEPPADVKGDVARMLMYMTVRYEGFDGEPDLELQEDYLDASSKAPGQARLSTLIQWHLNDPVDDEERRRNNVVYSYQHNRNPFIDHPEFVCEIFDCGGTQPTNSAPLFSSSAPVDATENIAYTYTITATDVDNDKLSFSASGLPSWLNLVDNGNGSAVLSGTPLLANVGVNSIRISVSDGQVSAIQDFQITVAGENVGGAASDLFFSEYIEGSSNNKALEVANFTGSTVDLSAYTIKKQTNGAGLWSSGLVLSGTLANQDVYVAANSSAVPEITSQADYTGGVGEMTFNGNDALGLFKNDVLIDVIGNFDGGSANFAQDQTLRRKSSISGPNTIYTLSEWDVLLKDSFDGLGSHVFDGGVVVPDVEAPSSPGNLASSNITENGFDISWSASTDNVAVTNYDVYLNDVLVATQISQTYSFSSLNAGTTYAVKVIAKDAAGNLSIASNINVQTIAPDTQAPTVPANLAVANVSQTSFDISWSASTDNVAVTAYEVYLDNILVATQTATNYGFTTLSAGTTYIVKVLAKDEAGNKSAATQLSISTQSAPSSKVLIASDFESGWDNWISGGSDAYLYSGNRSYQGLYSVDLQDDSGEGSAMTSPSFNITAYNQIDIEFYYYSYSMETNEDFFVKYFDGSSWNTVASFVSGVDFDNNNYYVATLSFDASQYNFASDAKFRFQCDASSNSDDIYIDLVTITASNTGTKSDFTHTVSSVFVKAGLEKNTEEEASIYPNPATDYFDLALILEKEVDLDIDIYDLNGRLVSSTKELNCVGDYTKRMNISGLGSGMYLVVVKGENINLSKRLIVK
;
A
#
# COMPACT_ATOMS: atom_id res chain seq x y z
N MET A 1 38.46 80.59 14.89
CA MET A 1 39.15 80.22 13.65
C MET A 1 38.26 79.20 12.95
N LYS A 2 37.28 79.73 12.20
CA LYS A 2 36.44 78.99 11.25
C LYS A 2 37.32 78.55 10.07
N ARG A 3 37.00 77.40 9.47
CA ARG A 3 37.53 76.76 8.24
C ARG A 3 38.41 75.54 8.51
N ASN A 4 37.81 74.36 8.41
CA ASN A 4 38.23 73.23 7.58
C ASN A 4 37.34 72.01 7.86
N LEU A 5 36.02 72.19 7.66
CA LEU A 5 35.01 71.12 7.75
C LEU A 5 34.30 70.89 6.39
N LEU A 6 34.99 71.19 5.29
CA LEU A 6 34.56 70.90 3.91
C LEU A 6 35.76 70.28 3.16
N SER A 7 36.10 69.03 3.46
CA SER A 7 36.89 68.20 2.54
C SER A 7 36.87 66.69 2.86
N PHE A 8 36.00 66.21 3.75
CA PHE A 8 35.98 64.80 4.15
C PHE A 8 34.63 64.10 3.92
N PHE A 9 33.72 64.74 3.17
CA PHE A 9 32.37 64.21 2.91
C PHE A 9 32.00 64.16 1.42
N ALA A 10 32.97 64.30 0.52
CA ALA A 10 32.78 64.23 -0.94
C ALA A 10 33.61 63.11 -1.60
N MET A 11 34.07 62.12 -0.81
CA MET A 11 34.82 60.96 -1.29
C MET A 11 34.17 59.65 -0.81
N MET A 12 32.84 59.62 -0.82
CA MET A 12 32.03 58.43 -0.59
C MET A 12 30.64 58.60 -1.22
N LEU A 13 30.59 58.99 -2.49
CA LEU A 13 29.41 58.82 -3.35
C LEU A 13 29.82 58.91 -4.83
N LEU A 14 30.77 58.08 -5.22
CA LEU A 14 30.96 57.64 -6.61
C LEU A 14 31.09 56.11 -6.56
N ILE A 15 30.04 55.46 -6.03
CA ILE A 15 29.66 54.18 -6.61
C ILE A 15 29.14 54.59 -7.98
N SER A 16 29.99 54.47 -9.00
CA SER A 16 29.49 54.47 -10.36
C SER A 16 28.49 53.32 -10.41
N SER A 17 27.21 53.66 -10.35
CA SER A 17 26.18 52.83 -10.95
C SER A 17 26.58 52.69 -12.41
N ALA A 18 27.37 51.66 -12.72
CA ALA A 18 27.25 51.01 -14.00
C ALA A 18 25.82 50.47 -13.99
N LEU A 19 24.89 51.30 -14.45
CA LEU A 19 23.62 50.82 -14.96
C LEU A 19 24.02 49.73 -15.96
N MET A 20 23.88 48.46 -15.56
CA MET A 20 23.83 47.37 -16.51
C MET A 20 22.73 47.77 -17.48
N ALA A 21 23.13 48.24 -18.66
CA ALA A 21 22.18 48.64 -19.68
C ALA A 21 21.50 47.35 -20.16
N GLN A 22 20.38 47.02 -19.52
CA GLN A 22 19.51 45.92 -19.92
C GLN A 22 19.18 46.05 -21.40
N ILE A 23 18.93 44.92 -22.06
CA ILE A 23 18.43 44.88 -23.45
C ILE A 23 17.37 45.97 -23.60
N PRO A 24 17.52 46.91 -24.56
CA PRO A 24 16.57 48.01 -24.71
C PRO A 24 15.16 47.44 -24.87
N GLN A 25 14.19 48.07 -24.20
CA GLN A 25 12.81 47.59 -24.27
C GLN A 25 12.34 47.55 -25.74
N GLY A 26 11.84 46.40 -26.17
CA GLY A 26 11.34 46.17 -27.52
C GLY A 26 12.42 45.91 -28.59
N TYR A 27 13.69 45.80 -28.20
CA TYR A 27 14.81 45.62 -29.15
C TYR A 27 14.67 44.38 -30.05
N TYR A 28 14.07 43.29 -29.55
CA TYR A 28 13.86 42.04 -30.28
C TYR A 28 12.41 41.77 -30.69
N ASP A 29 11.50 42.76 -30.61
CA ASP A 29 10.06 42.56 -30.88
C ASP A 29 9.79 41.94 -32.26
N SER A 30 10.55 42.33 -33.28
CA SER A 30 10.40 41.80 -34.64
C SER A 30 10.91 40.37 -34.82
N ALA A 31 11.65 39.82 -33.85
CA ALA A 31 12.13 38.44 -33.84
C ALA A 31 11.20 37.49 -33.06
N SER A 32 10.24 38.03 -32.31
CA SER A 32 9.38 37.25 -31.41
C SER A 32 8.58 36.16 -32.15
N GLY A 33 8.75 34.91 -31.71
CA GLY A 33 8.00 33.75 -32.21
C GLY A 33 8.39 33.28 -33.62
N LEU A 34 9.51 33.78 -34.17
CA LEU A 34 10.06 33.32 -35.44
C LEU A 34 11.09 32.22 -35.22
N SER A 35 11.37 31.41 -36.26
CA SER A 35 12.46 30.42 -36.27
C SER A 35 13.06 30.27 -37.67
N GLY A 36 14.18 29.56 -37.80
CA GLY A 36 14.87 29.30 -39.06
C GLY A 36 15.22 30.58 -39.83
N ASP A 37 15.10 30.55 -41.16
CA ASP A 37 15.44 31.67 -42.04
C ASP A 37 14.67 32.97 -41.72
N ALA A 38 13.43 32.85 -41.21
CA ALA A 38 12.62 34.00 -40.84
C ALA A 38 13.18 34.72 -39.60
N LEU A 39 13.63 33.96 -38.60
CA LEU A 39 14.30 34.51 -37.42
C LEU A 39 15.67 35.07 -37.81
N LYS A 40 16.47 34.33 -38.60
CA LYS A 40 17.77 34.77 -39.10
C LYS A 40 17.67 36.13 -39.81
N SER A 41 16.70 36.26 -40.72
CA SER A 41 16.41 37.52 -41.43
C SER A 41 15.95 38.64 -40.49
N ALA A 42 15.11 38.34 -39.49
CA ALA A 42 14.66 39.34 -38.52
C ALA A 42 15.82 39.86 -37.66
N LEU A 43 16.70 38.96 -37.19
CA LEU A 43 17.89 39.32 -36.42
C LEU A 43 18.88 40.12 -37.26
N ASN A 44 19.16 39.72 -38.50
CA ASN A 44 19.98 40.49 -39.44
C ASN A 44 19.47 41.95 -39.53
N ASN A 45 18.16 42.13 -39.72
CA ASN A 45 17.55 43.47 -39.80
C ASN A 45 17.68 44.29 -38.52
N ILE A 46 17.69 43.64 -37.34
CA ILE A 46 17.87 44.31 -36.05
C ILE A 46 19.32 44.77 -35.87
N ILE A 47 20.30 43.92 -36.23
CA ILE A 47 21.72 44.15 -35.90
C ILE A 47 22.51 44.84 -37.01
N LYS A 48 21.96 44.94 -38.22
CA LYS A 48 22.58 45.68 -39.33
C LYS A 48 22.51 47.19 -39.14
N GLY A 49 23.45 47.90 -39.77
CA GLY A 49 23.52 49.37 -39.68
C GLY A 49 24.00 49.90 -38.32
N HIS A 50 24.80 49.11 -37.60
CA HIS A 50 25.42 49.54 -36.36
C HIS A 50 26.41 50.69 -36.58
N THR A 51 26.74 51.39 -35.50
CA THR A 51 27.75 52.45 -35.51
C THR A 51 29.15 51.83 -35.61
N GLU A 52 29.86 52.16 -36.67
CA GLU A 52 31.20 51.65 -36.95
C GLU A 52 32.27 52.61 -36.42
N TYR A 53 33.33 52.05 -35.84
CA TYR A 53 34.48 52.80 -35.34
C TYR A 53 35.72 52.51 -36.18
N PRO A 54 36.63 53.49 -36.37
CA PRO A 54 37.83 53.29 -37.16
C PRO A 54 38.73 52.22 -36.53
N TYR A 55 39.46 51.49 -37.37
CA TYR A 55 40.37 50.44 -36.93
C TYR A 55 41.49 50.95 -36.00
N SER A 56 42.02 52.14 -36.30
CA SER A 56 42.93 52.91 -35.44
C SER A 56 42.72 54.41 -35.70
N SER A 57 42.60 55.25 -34.67
CA SER A 57 42.41 56.70 -34.79
C SER A 57 43.02 57.46 -33.59
N THR A 58 42.96 58.79 -33.64
CA THR A 58 43.26 59.68 -32.49
C THR A 58 42.00 60.10 -31.73
N SER A 59 40.82 59.81 -32.29
CA SER A 59 39.53 59.76 -31.60
C SER A 59 39.23 58.33 -31.16
N THR A 60 38.11 58.10 -30.46
CA THR A 60 37.64 56.73 -30.12
C THR A 60 37.72 55.79 -31.32
N ASP A 61 38.37 54.65 -31.10
CA ASP A 61 38.60 53.60 -32.09
C ASP A 61 38.40 52.21 -31.48
N VAL A 62 38.66 51.16 -32.27
CA VAL A 62 38.51 49.77 -31.79
C VAL A 62 39.45 49.45 -30.61
N TRP A 63 40.65 50.05 -30.51
CA TRP A 63 41.53 49.80 -29.37
C TRP A 63 40.93 50.33 -28.08
N ASP A 64 40.42 51.56 -28.10
CA ASP A 64 39.84 52.19 -26.91
C ASP A 64 38.66 51.39 -26.36
N ILE A 65 37.82 50.87 -27.24
CA ILE A 65 36.64 50.11 -26.84
C ILE A 65 37.04 48.73 -26.30
N LEU A 66 38.04 48.06 -26.88
CA LEU A 66 38.52 46.76 -26.37
C LEU A 66 39.16 46.86 -24.98
N LYS A 67 39.77 47.99 -24.61
CA LYS A 67 40.25 48.22 -23.23
C LYS A 67 39.12 48.22 -22.19
N GLU A 68 37.89 48.46 -22.63
CA GLU A 68 36.70 48.40 -21.80
C GLU A 68 35.96 47.05 -21.95
N ALA A 69 35.86 46.56 -23.19
CA ALA A 69 35.14 45.34 -23.53
C ALA A 69 35.88 44.06 -23.13
N ASP A 70 37.22 44.05 -23.08
CA ASP A 70 38.04 42.89 -22.67
C ASP A 70 38.92 43.24 -21.45
N ARG A 71 38.47 44.16 -20.59
CA ARG A 71 39.16 44.56 -19.37
C ARG A 71 39.30 43.35 -18.43
N ASP A 72 40.50 43.13 -17.88
CA ASP A 72 40.71 42.08 -16.89
C ASP A 72 39.95 42.41 -15.59
N PRO A 73 39.00 41.57 -15.14
CA PRO A 73 38.25 41.80 -13.91
C PRO A 73 39.11 41.86 -12.65
N ASN A 74 40.25 41.17 -12.64
CA ASN A 74 41.17 41.10 -11.49
C ASN A 74 42.25 42.18 -11.55
N ASN A 75 42.47 42.79 -12.72
CA ASN A 75 43.40 43.88 -12.90
C ASN A 75 42.89 44.91 -13.93
N PRO A 76 42.10 45.91 -13.50
CA PRO A 76 41.40 46.85 -14.39
C PRO A 76 42.30 47.70 -15.31
N ASP A 77 43.60 47.78 -15.05
CA ASP A 77 44.59 48.47 -15.90
C ASP A 77 45.09 47.59 -17.07
N ASN A 78 44.68 46.32 -17.10
CA ASN A 78 45.04 45.34 -18.10
C ASN A 78 43.82 44.90 -18.94
N VAL A 79 44.11 44.31 -20.10
CA VAL A 79 43.16 43.53 -20.89
C VAL A 79 43.46 42.05 -20.75
N LEU A 80 42.42 41.23 -20.76
CA LEU A 80 42.52 39.77 -20.71
C LEU A 80 42.49 39.20 -22.14
N CYS A 81 43.56 38.52 -22.54
CA CYS A 81 43.69 37.96 -23.88
C CYS A 81 42.84 36.70 -24.05
N ILE A 82 42.01 36.64 -25.10
CA ILE A 82 41.00 35.59 -25.29
C ILE A 82 41.56 34.15 -25.27
N TYR A 83 42.65 33.88 -26.01
CA TYR A 83 43.17 32.51 -26.15
C TYR A 83 44.26 32.15 -25.15
N SER A 84 45.19 33.07 -24.88
CA SER A 84 46.32 32.81 -23.97
C SER A 84 45.95 32.97 -22.50
N LYS A 85 44.87 33.70 -22.21
CA LYS A 85 44.47 34.13 -20.85
C LYS A 85 45.51 34.99 -20.15
N PHE A 86 46.47 35.55 -20.90
CA PHE A 86 47.44 36.50 -20.37
C PHE A 86 46.76 37.84 -20.07
N SER A 87 47.03 38.37 -18.88
CA SER A 87 46.65 39.72 -18.46
C SER A 87 47.74 40.70 -18.89
N ILE A 88 47.48 41.50 -19.92
CA ILE A 88 48.47 42.40 -20.54
C ILE A 88 48.07 43.85 -20.30
N ASN A 89 49.05 44.71 -20.00
CA ASN A 89 48.82 46.14 -19.80
C ASN A 89 48.03 46.75 -20.97
N ALA A 90 46.91 47.40 -20.66
CA ALA A 90 45.98 47.92 -21.66
C ALA A 90 46.63 48.98 -22.57
N ALA A 91 47.64 49.71 -22.09
CA ALA A 91 48.40 50.70 -22.87
C ALA A 91 49.46 50.05 -23.80
N ALA A 92 49.75 48.75 -23.66
CA ALA A 92 50.71 48.03 -24.49
C ALA A 92 50.09 47.54 -25.81
N GLU A 93 49.43 48.44 -26.55
CA GLU A 93 48.82 48.15 -27.85
C GLU A 93 49.90 47.84 -28.89
N TYR A 94 49.92 46.61 -29.42
CA TYR A 94 50.92 46.03 -30.33
C TYR A 94 52.35 45.98 -29.76
N ASN A 95 52.87 47.09 -29.21
CA ASN A 95 54.15 47.26 -28.53
C ASN A 95 55.32 46.58 -29.24
N ASN A 96 55.56 46.93 -30.52
CA ASN A 96 56.57 46.31 -31.39
C ASN A 96 56.47 44.78 -31.52
N GLY A 97 55.29 44.21 -31.26
CA GLY A 97 55.04 42.78 -31.27
C GLY A 97 55.06 42.12 -29.87
N ASP A 98 55.41 42.87 -28.82
CA ASP A 98 55.49 42.39 -27.43
C ASP A 98 54.29 42.78 -26.55
N GLY A 99 53.19 43.25 -27.18
CA GLY A 99 51.96 43.68 -26.51
C GLY A 99 50.76 42.82 -26.88
N TRP A 100 49.56 43.39 -26.76
CA TRP A 100 48.32 42.75 -27.22
C TRP A 100 47.87 43.36 -28.56
N ASN A 101 47.08 42.63 -29.34
CA ASN A 101 46.51 43.10 -30.60
C ASN A 101 45.02 42.77 -30.73
N LYS A 102 44.43 43.30 -31.80
CA LYS A 102 43.05 43.06 -32.21
C LYS A 102 42.96 41.73 -32.94
N GLU A 103 42.47 40.72 -32.26
CA GLU A 103 42.12 39.44 -32.84
C GLU A 103 40.80 39.54 -33.58
N HIS A 104 40.78 39.10 -34.83
CA HIS A 104 39.55 38.97 -35.62
C HIS A 104 39.08 37.53 -35.50
N VAL A 105 38.15 37.24 -34.57
CA VAL A 105 37.68 35.86 -34.37
C VAL A 105 37.12 35.29 -35.67
N TRP A 106 36.47 36.07 -36.53
CA TRP A 106 36.40 35.70 -37.95
C TRP A 106 37.64 36.18 -38.69
N ALA A 107 38.48 35.28 -39.20
CA ALA A 107 39.76 35.71 -39.77
C ALA A 107 39.55 36.59 -41.01
N LYS A 108 40.14 37.78 -41.04
CA LYS A 108 40.01 38.75 -42.16
C LYS A 108 40.28 38.18 -43.54
N SER A 109 41.16 37.17 -43.63
CA SER A 109 41.47 36.51 -44.89
C SER A 109 40.31 35.66 -45.42
N ARG A 110 39.39 35.22 -44.56
CA ARG A 110 38.21 34.42 -44.91
C ARG A 110 37.07 35.40 -45.26
N GLY A 111 36.88 35.66 -46.55
CA GLY A 111 35.98 36.70 -47.05
C GLY A 111 36.65 38.01 -47.45
N ASP A 112 37.99 38.07 -47.34
CA ASP A 112 38.88 39.13 -47.85
C ASP A 112 38.44 40.59 -47.53
N PHE A 113 37.83 40.81 -46.37
CA PHE A 113 37.25 42.10 -45.99
C PHE A 113 38.24 43.10 -45.37
N GLY A 114 39.46 42.64 -45.05
CA GLY A 114 40.52 43.49 -44.53
C GLY A 114 40.20 44.17 -43.19
N THR A 115 40.59 45.44 -43.05
CA THR A 115 40.34 46.26 -41.84
C THR A 115 39.47 47.47 -42.14
N THR A 116 38.73 47.43 -43.25
CA THR A 116 37.76 48.46 -43.63
C THR A 116 36.58 48.40 -42.67
N MET A 117 35.88 49.54 -42.48
CA MET A 117 34.68 49.59 -41.66
C MET A 117 33.62 48.61 -42.19
N GLY A 118 32.88 48.00 -41.26
CA GLY A 118 32.08 46.79 -41.48
C GLY A 118 32.67 45.62 -40.67
N PRO A 119 32.79 44.40 -41.23
CA PRO A 119 33.25 43.24 -40.47
C PRO A 119 34.68 43.40 -39.94
N GLY A 120 35.52 44.20 -40.60
CA GLY A 120 36.90 44.48 -40.16
C GLY A 120 37.01 45.26 -38.85
N THR A 121 35.92 45.88 -38.39
CA THR A 121 35.87 46.73 -37.18
C THR A 121 34.73 46.38 -36.22
N ASP A 122 33.99 45.30 -36.47
CA ASP A 122 32.85 44.89 -35.64
C ASP A 122 33.30 44.25 -34.32
N LEU A 123 33.01 44.92 -33.20
CA LEU A 123 33.50 44.53 -31.88
C LEU A 123 32.80 43.28 -31.34
N HIS A 124 31.70 42.83 -31.95
CA HIS A 124 31.10 41.55 -31.57
C HIS A 124 31.94 40.34 -31.97
N HIS A 125 32.99 40.49 -32.78
CA HIS A 125 33.95 39.41 -33.04
C HIS A 125 35.42 39.79 -32.83
N ILE A 126 35.72 41.08 -32.57
CA ILE A 126 37.11 41.51 -32.34
C ILE A 126 37.41 41.36 -30.85
N ARG A 127 38.50 40.69 -30.50
CA ARG A 127 38.93 40.48 -29.10
C ARG A 127 40.36 40.96 -28.89
N ALA A 128 40.71 41.30 -27.65
CA ALA A 128 42.11 41.44 -27.25
C ALA A 128 42.79 40.06 -27.27
N ALA A 129 43.95 39.97 -27.90
CA ALA A 129 44.77 38.76 -27.90
C ALA A 129 46.25 39.10 -27.77
N ASP A 130 47.02 38.18 -27.22
CA ASP A 130 48.48 38.28 -27.27
C ASP A 130 48.95 38.23 -28.73
N VAL A 131 49.94 39.04 -29.10
CA VAL A 131 50.38 39.17 -30.49
C VAL A 131 50.89 37.84 -31.07
N SER A 132 51.67 37.07 -30.31
CA SER A 132 52.20 35.78 -30.76
C SER A 132 51.12 34.72 -30.85
N THR A 133 50.25 34.64 -29.83
CA THR A 133 49.12 33.71 -29.85
C THR A 133 48.16 34.00 -31.01
N ASN A 134 47.83 35.27 -31.27
CA ASN A 134 47.02 35.66 -32.43
C ASN A 134 47.70 35.28 -33.75
N SER A 135 49.01 35.54 -33.87
CA SER A 135 49.78 35.15 -35.05
C SER A 135 49.75 33.64 -35.32
N ALA A 136 49.77 32.82 -34.26
CA ALA A 136 49.67 31.37 -34.35
C ALA A 136 48.25 30.89 -34.69
N ARG A 137 47.22 31.54 -34.13
CA ARG A 137 45.82 31.29 -34.46
C ARG A 137 45.56 31.49 -35.96
N ASN A 138 46.14 32.54 -36.55
CA ASN A 138 46.11 32.77 -38.00
C ASN A 138 44.67 32.73 -38.57
N ASN A 139 44.42 31.95 -39.62
CA ASN A 139 43.10 31.71 -40.22
C ASN A 139 42.66 30.24 -40.07
N ARG A 140 43.17 29.57 -39.03
CA ARG A 140 42.79 28.19 -38.69
C ARG A 140 41.28 28.10 -38.46
N ASN A 141 40.70 26.97 -38.85
CA ASN A 141 39.30 26.68 -38.59
C ASN A 141 39.10 26.45 -37.09
N PHE A 142 37.97 26.85 -36.53
CA PHE A 142 37.64 26.45 -35.16
C PHE A 142 37.00 25.06 -35.17
N ASP A 143 37.63 24.14 -34.44
CA ASP A 143 37.15 22.79 -34.10
C ASP A 143 37.99 22.28 -32.91
N GLU A 144 37.67 21.09 -32.39
CA GLU A 144 38.45 20.39 -31.37
C GLU A 144 39.83 19.97 -31.91
N ALA A 145 40.86 20.11 -31.07
CA ALA A 145 42.25 19.80 -31.36
C ALA A 145 42.90 19.03 -30.22
N SER A 146 43.90 18.20 -30.53
CA SER A 146 44.53 17.31 -29.54
C SER A 146 45.90 17.77 -29.05
N THR A 147 46.49 18.81 -29.65
CA THR A 147 47.83 19.28 -29.29
C THR A 147 47.76 20.60 -28.52
N PRO A 148 48.15 20.64 -27.24
CA PRO A 148 48.20 21.88 -26.47
C PRO A 148 49.11 22.92 -27.15
N TYR A 149 48.63 24.15 -27.22
CA TYR A 149 49.41 25.27 -27.71
C TYR A 149 50.21 25.92 -26.57
N VAL A 150 51.52 26.08 -26.81
CA VAL A 150 52.43 26.80 -25.91
C VAL A 150 52.90 28.03 -26.66
N ASP A 151 52.63 29.21 -26.10
CA ASP A 151 53.15 30.45 -26.66
C ASP A 151 54.65 30.56 -26.33
N ASN A 152 55.46 30.73 -27.36
CA ASN A 152 56.92 30.88 -27.25
C ASN A 152 57.40 32.24 -27.77
N GLY A 153 56.48 33.17 -28.06
CA GLY A 153 56.76 34.53 -28.55
C GLY A 153 56.55 35.60 -27.48
N GLY A 154 57.14 36.78 -27.70
CA GLY A 154 56.89 37.96 -26.86
C GLY A 154 57.40 37.88 -25.41
N SER A 155 57.05 38.93 -24.64
CA SER A 155 57.37 39.04 -23.20
C SER A 155 56.44 38.22 -22.30
N ASN A 156 55.24 37.89 -22.78
CA ASN A 156 54.31 36.97 -22.13
C ASN A 156 54.34 35.64 -22.90
N ASN A 157 55.00 34.62 -22.36
CA ASN A 157 55.13 33.31 -22.98
C ASN A 157 54.91 32.19 -21.96
N GLY A 158 54.54 31.00 -22.44
CA GLY A 158 54.28 29.84 -21.60
C GLY A 158 53.10 29.00 -22.08
N PRO A 159 52.73 27.95 -21.30
CA PRO A 159 51.57 27.13 -21.59
C PRO A 159 50.30 27.99 -21.68
N THR A 160 49.49 27.73 -22.70
CA THR A 160 48.16 28.33 -22.83
C THR A 160 47.09 27.23 -22.69
N PRO A 161 45.83 27.58 -22.39
CA PRO A 161 44.74 26.62 -22.38
C PRO A 161 44.17 26.31 -23.77
N ALA A 162 44.74 26.85 -24.85
CA ALA A 162 44.32 26.60 -26.23
C ALA A 162 45.00 25.35 -26.83
N TYR A 163 44.39 24.77 -27.86
CA TYR A 163 44.92 23.62 -28.60
C TYR A 163 44.94 23.92 -30.11
N THR A 164 45.76 23.19 -30.86
CA THR A 164 45.92 23.37 -32.31
C THR A 164 46.13 22.04 -33.03
N SER A 165 45.79 21.98 -34.32
CA SER A 165 46.18 20.91 -35.24
C SER A 165 46.77 21.51 -36.50
N ASP A 166 48.04 21.25 -36.77
CA ASP A 166 48.70 21.64 -38.03
C ASP A 166 48.26 20.76 -39.21
N VAL A 167 47.84 19.52 -38.92
CA VAL A 167 47.39 18.56 -39.93
C VAL A 167 46.05 18.98 -40.51
N ASP A 168 45.12 19.36 -39.62
CA ASP A 168 43.75 19.73 -40.00
C ASP A 168 43.59 21.25 -40.17
N TRP A 169 44.63 22.02 -39.85
CA TRP A 169 44.62 23.49 -39.82
C TRP A 169 43.51 24.05 -38.91
N VAL A 170 43.47 23.54 -37.68
CA VAL A 170 42.44 23.81 -36.66
C VAL A 170 43.01 24.52 -35.45
N TRP A 171 42.20 25.36 -34.81
CA TRP A 171 42.44 26.02 -33.53
C TRP A 171 41.27 25.76 -32.58
N GLU A 172 41.56 25.27 -31.38
CA GLU A 172 40.60 25.09 -30.30
C GLU A 172 40.88 26.14 -29.21
N PRO A 173 39.91 27.00 -28.88
CA PRO A 173 40.09 27.99 -27.83
C PRO A 173 39.99 27.35 -26.44
N PRO A 174 40.38 28.08 -25.38
CA PRO A 174 40.18 27.64 -24.00
C PRO A 174 38.72 27.29 -23.70
N ALA A 175 38.51 26.33 -22.80
CA ALA A 175 37.19 25.77 -22.50
C ALA A 175 36.15 26.80 -22.05
N ASP A 176 36.58 27.83 -21.31
CA ASP A 176 35.78 28.92 -20.75
C ASP A 176 35.44 30.04 -21.76
N VAL A 177 35.80 29.89 -23.04
CA VAL A 177 35.43 30.83 -24.12
C VAL A 177 35.02 30.09 -25.41
N LYS A 178 34.67 28.81 -25.31
CA LYS A 178 34.25 28.01 -26.47
C LYS A 178 32.88 28.49 -26.97
N GLY A 179 31.96 28.74 -26.05
CA GLY A 179 30.62 29.30 -26.29
C GLY A 179 30.70 30.74 -26.78
N ASP A 180 31.57 31.57 -26.18
CA ASP A 180 31.92 32.91 -26.64
C ASP A 180 32.27 32.91 -28.14
N VAL A 181 33.26 32.10 -28.53
CA VAL A 181 33.73 31.99 -29.92
C VAL A 181 32.61 31.53 -30.84
N ALA A 182 31.81 30.55 -30.42
CA ALA A 182 30.66 30.08 -31.19
C ALA A 182 29.66 31.21 -31.46
N ARG A 183 29.22 31.93 -30.43
CA ARG A 183 28.25 33.02 -30.53
C ARG A 183 28.78 34.22 -31.32
N MET A 184 30.09 34.51 -31.24
CA MET A 184 30.73 35.53 -32.09
C MET A 184 30.70 35.16 -33.58
N LEU A 185 31.00 33.90 -33.91
CA LEU A 185 31.00 33.44 -35.30
C LEU A 185 29.57 33.32 -35.86
N MET A 186 28.62 32.83 -35.07
CA MET A 186 27.20 32.81 -35.44
C MET A 186 26.64 34.22 -35.66
N TYR A 187 27.03 35.19 -34.80
CA TYR A 187 26.70 36.59 -35.00
C TYR A 187 27.23 37.10 -36.35
N MET A 188 28.49 36.81 -36.69
CA MET A 188 29.06 37.25 -37.96
C MET A 188 28.32 36.68 -39.16
N THR A 189 27.90 35.41 -39.09
CA THR A 189 27.10 34.77 -40.13
C THR A 189 25.70 35.37 -40.26
N VAL A 190 25.07 35.81 -39.16
CA VAL A 190 23.75 36.47 -39.25
C VAL A 190 23.88 37.94 -39.61
N ARG A 191 24.95 38.64 -39.21
CA ARG A 191 25.14 40.05 -39.53
C ARG A 191 25.55 40.25 -40.99
N TYR A 192 26.44 39.43 -41.52
CA TYR A 192 27.07 39.61 -42.84
C TYR A 192 26.66 38.49 -43.80
N GLU A 193 25.40 38.53 -44.26
CA GLU A 193 24.79 37.56 -45.18
C GLU A 193 24.90 37.95 -46.67
N GLY A 194 25.87 38.79 -47.04
CA GLY A 194 26.11 39.16 -48.43
C GLY A 194 25.20 40.24 -49.04
N PHE A 195 24.35 40.90 -48.23
CA PHE A 195 23.50 42.00 -48.70
C PHE A 195 24.26 43.33 -48.80
N ASP A 196 23.76 44.26 -49.63
CA ASP A 196 24.29 45.62 -49.78
C ASP A 196 25.80 45.76 -50.10
N GLY A 197 26.40 44.71 -50.67
CA GLY A 197 27.83 44.68 -51.05
C GLY A 197 28.77 44.29 -49.92
N GLU A 198 28.23 43.87 -48.78
CA GLU A 198 28.96 43.24 -47.68
C GLU A 198 29.40 41.81 -48.05
N PRO A 199 30.41 41.22 -47.38
CA PRO A 199 30.76 39.82 -47.59
C PRO A 199 29.64 38.87 -47.12
N ASP A 200 29.59 37.69 -47.73
CA ASP A 200 28.65 36.61 -47.42
C ASP A 200 29.33 35.56 -46.54
N LEU A 201 29.36 35.81 -45.23
CA LEU A 201 30.10 35.04 -44.25
C LEU A 201 29.30 33.83 -43.77
N GLU A 202 29.75 32.61 -44.08
CA GLU A 202 29.03 31.39 -43.77
C GLU A 202 29.83 30.43 -42.86
N LEU A 203 29.16 29.88 -41.85
CA LEU A 203 29.66 28.71 -41.13
C LEU A 203 29.54 27.48 -42.02
N GLN A 204 30.51 26.57 -41.95
CA GLN A 204 30.61 25.42 -42.84
C GLN A 204 30.87 24.14 -42.03
N GLU A 205 30.77 22.97 -42.66
CA GLU A 205 31.20 21.71 -42.03
C GLU A 205 32.60 21.27 -42.47
N ASP A 206 33.00 21.66 -43.69
CA ASP A 206 34.30 21.30 -44.27
C ASP A 206 35.39 22.32 -43.93
N TYR A 207 36.63 21.86 -43.79
CA TYR A 207 37.77 22.74 -43.52
C TYR A 207 38.29 23.43 -44.78
N LEU A 208 38.56 24.73 -44.66
CA LEU A 208 39.32 25.46 -45.66
C LEU A 208 40.81 25.46 -45.34
N ASP A 209 41.64 25.23 -46.37
CA ASP A 209 43.09 25.29 -46.24
C ASP A 209 43.61 26.70 -45.89
N ALA A 210 44.87 26.79 -45.46
CA ALA A 210 45.50 28.05 -45.02
C ALA A 210 45.53 29.17 -46.07
N SER A 211 45.47 28.85 -47.37
CA SER A 211 45.56 29.81 -48.46
C SER A 211 44.20 30.35 -48.93
N SER A 212 43.13 29.61 -48.66
CA SER A 212 41.77 29.96 -49.11
C SER A 212 41.28 31.28 -48.55
N LYS A 213 40.68 32.08 -49.45
CA LYS A 213 40.03 33.36 -49.16
C LYS A 213 38.50 33.29 -49.17
N ALA A 214 37.95 32.08 -49.33
CA ALA A 214 36.50 31.87 -49.30
C ALA A 214 35.91 32.39 -47.96
N PRO A 215 34.68 32.90 -47.96
CA PRO A 215 34.06 33.51 -46.79
C PRO A 215 33.50 32.46 -45.82
N GLY A 216 34.25 31.38 -45.59
CA GLY A 216 33.91 30.30 -44.67
C GLY A 216 34.86 30.23 -43.48
N GLN A 217 34.33 29.95 -42.29
CA GLN A 217 35.13 29.78 -41.06
C GLN A 217 34.44 28.80 -40.12
N ALA A 218 35.25 27.92 -39.49
CA ALA A 218 34.83 27.01 -38.42
C ALA A 218 33.85 25.91 -38.83
N ARG A 219 33.75 24.88 -37.96
CA ARG A 219 32.82 23.78 -38.11
C ARG A 219 31.53 24.03 -37.33
N LEU A 220 30.40 24.17 -38.03
CA LEU A 220 29.11 24.53 -37.40
C LEU A 220 28.71 23.54 -36.30
N SER A 221 28.77 22.23 -36.57
CA SER A 221 28.43 21.19 -35.58
C SER A 221 29.24 21.29 -34.28
N THR A 222 30.53 21.64 -34.36
CA THR A 222 31.35 21.87 -33.16
C THR A 222 30.96 23.15 -32.45
N LEU A 223 30.70 24.24 -33.17
CA LEU A 223 30.25 25.49 -32.55
C LEU A 223 28.91 25.34 -31.82
N ILE A 224 27.99 24.52 -32.34
CA ILE A 224 26.74 24.16 -31.64
C ILE A 224 27.05 23.45 -30.33
N GLN A 225 27.96 22.47 -30.34
CA GLN A 225 28.35 21.76 -29.12
C GLN A 225 29.02 22.66 -28.09
N TRP A 226 29.88 23.57 -28.56
CA TRP A 226 30.52 24.58 -27.72
C TRP A 226 29.50 25.53 -27.09
N HIS A 227 28.54 26.03 -27.88
CA HIS A 227 27.44 26.85 -27.38
C HIS A 227 26.61 26.15 -26.30
N LEU A 228 26.32 24.86 -26.47
CA LEU A 228 25.53 24.08 -25.49
C LEU A 228 26.30 23.78 -24.20
N ASN A 229 27.61 23.57 -24.30
CA ASN A 229 28.46 23.19 -23.16
C ASN A 229 29.03 24.39 -22.40
N ASP A 230 29.08 25.55 -23.03
CA ASP A 230 29.58 26.81 -22.47
C ASP A 230 28.47 27.88 -22.64
N PRO A 231 27.48 27.91 -21.74
CA PRO A 231 26.37 28.86 -21.77
C PRO A 231 26.83 30.33 -21.71
N VAL A 232 25.89 31.27 -21.83
CA VAL A 232 26.20 32.70 -21.74
C VAL A 232 26.46 33.06 -20.28
N ASP A 233 27.66 33.56 -19.98
CA ASP A 233 28.05 34.04 -18.66
C ASP A 233 27.86 35.57 -18.47
N ASP A 234 28.12 36.05 -17.26
CA ASP A 234 28.01 37.47 -16.92
C ASP A 234 29.04 38.36 -17.63
N GLU A 235 30.22 37.82 -17.93
CA GLU A 235 31.29 38.57 -18.58
C GLU A 235 30.96 38.82 -20.05
N GLU A 236 30.38 37.83 -20.72
CA GLU A 236 29.89 37.92 -22.07
C GLU A 236 28.69 38.88 -22.18
N ARG A 237 27.74 38.84 -21.22
CA ARG A 237 26.65 39.84 -21.11
C ARG A 237 27.19 41.24 -20.89
N ARG A 238 28.16 41.42 -19.99
CA ARG A 238 28.83 42.70 -19.72
C ARG A 238 29.49 43.23 -20.98
N ARG A 239 30.23 42.38 -21.68
CA ARG A 239 30.88 42.74 -22.95
C ARG A 239 29.87 43.15 -24.02
N ASN A 240 28.78 42.40 -24.18
CA ASN A 240 27.70 42.75 -25.10
C ASN A 240 27.08 44.13 -24.78
N ASN A 241 26.92 44.47 -23.50
CA ASN A 241 26.47 45.80 -23.05
C ASN A 241 27.48 46.91 -23.37
N VAL A 242 28.78 46.67 -23.16
CA VAL A 242 29.83 47.64 -23.51
C VAL A 242 29.80 47.90 -25.01
N VAL A 243 29.83 46.85 -25.84
CA VAL A 243 29.79 46.99 -27.30
C VAL A 243 28.53 47.73 -27.74
N TYR A 244 27.37 47.42 -27.17
CA TYR A 244 26.11 48.12 -27.45
C TYR A 244 26.17 49.62 -27.16
N SER A 245 26.85 50.02 -26.08
CA SER A 245 26.98 51.44 -25.71
C SER A 245 27.74 52.27 -26.76
N TYR A 246 28.58 51.62 -27.58
CA TYR A 246 29.34 52.24 -28.66
C TYR A 246 28.71 52.01 -30.04
N GLN A 247 28.46 50.75 -30.41
CA GLN A 247 28.02 50.36 -31.75
C GLN A 247 26.51 50.33 -31.92
N HIS A 248 25.73 50.34 -30.84
CA HIS A 248 24.26 50.30 -30.85
C HIS A 248 23.64 49.06 -31.51
N ASN A 249 24.43 48.02 -31.76
CA ASN A 249 23.98 46.65 -32.00
C ASN A 249 24.36 45.74 -30.84
N ARG A 250 23.64 44.63 -30.72
CA ARG A 250 23.85 43.60 -29.70
C ARG A 250 24.03 42.26 -30.40
N ASN A 251 24.84 41.38 -29.83
CA ASN A 251 24.89 39.99 -30.28
C ASN A 251 23.62 39.27 -29.77
N PRO A 252 22.70 38.86 -30.67
CA PRO A 252 21.45 38.25 -30.27
C PRO A 252 21.63 36.89 -29.62
N PHE A 253 22.72 36.18 -29.92
CA PHE A 253 23.00 34.86 -29.34
C PHE A 253 23.55 34.94 -27.91
N ILE A 254 23.97 36.14 -27.47
CA ILE A 254 24.30 36.42 -26.07
C ILE A 254 23.03 36.79 -25.29
N ASP A 255 22.19 37.65 -25.86
CA ASP A 255 20.96 38.11 -25.20
C ASP A 255 19.85 37.04 -25.19
N HIS A 256 19.82 36.19 -26.21
CA HIS A 256 18.86 35.11 -26.44
C HIS A 256 19.61 33.87 -26.97
N PRO A 257 20.31 33.12 -26.10
CA PRO A 257 21.08 31.94 -26.50
C PRO A 257 20.22 30.87 -27.19
N GLU A 258 18.93 30.79 -26.87
CA GLU A 258 17.96 29.92 -27.54
C GLU A 258 17.88 30.11 -29.05
N PHE A 259 18.18 31.32 -29.56
CA PHE A 259 18.15 31.62 -31.00
C PHE A 259 19.19 30.84 -31.80
N VAL A 260 20.27 30.37 -31.17
CA VAL A 260 21.23 29.49 -31.83
C VAL A 260 20.52 28.23 -32.31
N CYS A 261 19.76 27.59 -31.44
CA CYS A 261 19.07 26.34 -31.76
C CYS A 261 17.83 26.57 -32.64
N GLU A 262 17.24 27.75 -32.60
CA GLU A 262 16.13 28.12 -33.50
C GLU A 262 16.59 28.42 -34.93
N ILE A 263 17.85 28.79 -35.16
CA ILE A 263 18.42 29.07 -36.49
C ILE A 263 19.26 27.89 -37.03
N PHE A 264 20.14 27.33 -36.20
CA PHE A 264 21.16 26.37 -36.64
C PHE A 264 20.86 24.91 -36.28
N ASP A 265 19.68 24.63 -35.69
CA ASP A 265 19.18 23.31 -35.29
C ASP A 265 20.11 22.49 -34.38
N CYS A 266 19.85 22.54 -33.06
CA CYS A 266 20.58 21.77 -32.05
C CYS A 266 20.00 20.36 -31.79
N GLY A 267 19.12 19.83 -32.66
CA GLY A 267 18.50 18.52 -32.44
C GLY A 267 17.53 18.46 -31.26
N GLY A 268 16.92 19.59 -30.89
CA GLY A 268 15.95 19.70 -29.79
C GLY A 268 16.55 19.95 -28.40
N THR A 269 17.86 20.12 -28.28
CA THR A 269 18.55 20.49 -27.03
C THR A 269 18.62 22.01 -26.90
N GLN A 270 18.40 22.54 -25.70
CA GLN A 270 18.56 23.97 -25.37
C GLN A 270 19.62 24.09 -24.26
N PRO A 271 20.40 25.18 -24.21
CA PRO A 271 21.34 25.40 -23.12
C PRO A 271 20.57 25.58 -21.79
N THR A 272 20.91 24.80 -20.76
CA THR A 272 20.32 24.91 -19.41
C THR A 272 21.38 25.32 -18.40
N ASN A 273 21.25 26.51 -17.80
CA ASN A 273 22.07 26.97 -16.69
C ASN A 273 21.76 26.16 -15.42
N SER A 274 22.77 25.60 -14.78
CA SER A 274 22.66 24.89 -13.51
C SER A 274 22.69 25.88 -12.34
N ALA A 275 22.12 25.52 -11.19
CA ALA A 275 22.19 26.39 -10.01
C ALA A 275 23.47 26.16 -9.22
N PRO A 276 24.02 27.20 -8.58
CA PRO A 276 25.22 27.09 -7.77
C PRO A 276 24.98 26.23 -6.53
N LEU A 277 26.03 25.58 -6.03
CA LEU A 277 25.96 24.65 -4.91
C LEU A 277 26.88 25.09 -3.77
N PHE A 278 26.33 25.24 -2.55
CA PHE A 278 27.15 25.43 -1.35
C PHE A 278 28.04 24.21 -1.09
N SER A 279 29.34 24.44 -0.91
CA SER A 279 30.35 23.41 -0.62
C SER A 279 30.84 23.45 0.83
N SER A 280 30.22 24.28 1.67
CA SER A 280 30.56 24.49 3.09
C SER A 280 29.33 24.39 3.98
N SER A 281 29.54 24.13 5.28
CA SER A 281 28.49 24.08 6.30
C SER A 281 28.77 25.05 7.44
N ALA A 282 27.70 25.66 7.98
CA ALA A 282 27.80 26.64 9.06
C ALA A 282 28.07 26.00 10.43
N PRO A 283 28.94 26.59 11.27
CA PRO A 283 28.93 26.35 12.71
C PRO A 283 27.59 26.79 13.30
N VAL A 284 26.92 25.92 14.05
CA VAL A 284 25.57 26.19 14.58
C VAL A 284 25.59 26.62 16.05
N ASP A 285 26.77 26.70 16.66
CA ASP A 285 26.94 27.13 18.05
C ASP A 285 27.69 28.46 18.13
N ALA A 286 27.25 29.30 19.07
CA ALA A 286 27.95 30.49 19.48
C ALA A 286 27.82 30.68 21.00
N THR A 287 28.73 31.43 21.60
CA THR A 287 28.65 31.78 23.02
C THR A 287 28.55 33.29 23.15
N GLU A 288 27.72 33.74 24.08
CA GLU A 288 27.63 35.15 24.43
C GLU A 288 29.03 35.75 24.64
N ASN A 289 29.25 36.94 24.07
CA ASN A 289 30.51 37.69 24.13
C ASN A 289 31.72 37.03 23.43
N ILE A 290 31.53 35.93 22.68
CA ILE A 290 32.57 35.27 21.88
C ILE A 290 32.33 35.51 20.38
N ALA A 291 33.38 35.86 19.63
CA ALA A 291 33.27 36.10 18.19
C ALA A 291 32.93 34.80 17.43
N TYR A 292 31.87 34.87 16.63
CA TYR A 292 31.43 33.85 15.69
C TYR A 292 31.93 34.17 14.28
N THR A 293 32.38 33.16 13.54
CA THR A 293 32.77 33.28 12.14
C THR A 293 32.41 32.02 11.38
N TYR A 294 31.93 32.20 10.15
CA TYR A 294 31.64 31.13 9.19
C TYR A 294 32.15 31.54 7.81
N THR A 295 33.11 30.79 7.28
CA THR A 295 33.58 30.94 5.90
C THR A 295 32.74 30.07 4.98
N ILE A 296 32.00 30.72 4.10
CA ILE A 296 31.09 30.12 3.13
C ILE A 296 31.85 29.94 1.81
N THR A 297 31.73 28.76 1.21
CA THR A 297 32.18 28.46 -0.16
C THR A 297 31.05 27.82 -0.95
N ALA A 298 31.05 28.07 -2.26
CA ALA A 298 30.15 27.44 -3.22
C ALA A 298 30.89 27.15 -4.53
N THR A 299 30.32 26.26 -5.35
CA THR A 299 30.82 25.87 -6.67
C THR A 299 29.68 25.88 -7.66
N ASP A 300 29.99 26.15 -8.92
CA ASP A 300 29.06 26.01 -10.03
C ASP A 300 29.65 25.06 -11.09
N VAL A 301 28.81 24.23 -11.71
CA VAL A 301 29.24 23.26 -12.73
C VAL A 301 29.51 23.93 -14.06
N ASP A 302 28.83 25.04 -14.34
CA ASP A 302 29.00 25.89 -15.52
C ASP A 302 30.13 26.93 -15.26
N ASN A 303 30.70 26.93 -14.06
CA ASN A 303 31.84 27.75 -13.62
C ASN A 303 31.55 29.26 -13.65
N ASP A 304 30.27 29.62 -13.51
CA ASP A 304 29.79 31.00 -13.40
C ASP A 304 30.31 31.74 -12.16
N LYS A 305 30.33 33.08 -12.25
CA LYS A 305 30.74 33.94 -11.14
C LYS A 305 29.66 33.97 -10.06
N LEU A 306 30.06 33.63 -8.83
CA LEU A 306 29.14 33.57 -7.69
C LEU A 306 29.08 34.86 -6.88
N SER A 307 27.87 35.21 -6.46
CA SER A 307 27.57 36.33 -5.56
C SER A 307 26.76 35.86 -4.35
N PHE A 308 27.12 36.33 -3.15
CA PHE A 308 26.47 35.93 -1.91
C PHE A 308 25.64 37.08 -1.32
N SER A 309 24.45 36.75 -0.83
CA SER A 309 23.58 37.68 -0.14
C SER A 309 22.87 37.02 1.04
N ALA A 310 22.41 37.82 2.00
CA ALA A 310 21.59 37.35 3.11
C ALA A 310 20.43 38.31 3.36
N SER A 311 19.31 37.78 3.84
CA SER A 311 18.14 38.56 4.18
C SER A 311 17.66 38.22 5.59
N GLY A 312 17.28 39.23 6.37
CA GLY A 312 16.75 39.04 7.72
C GLY A 312 17.76 38.56 8.78
N LEU A 313 19.06 38.81 8.57
CA LEU A 313 20.09 38.44 9.56
C LEU A 313 19.82 39.10 10.93
N PRO A 314 20.06 38.37 12.04
CA PRO A 314 20.15 38.97 13.37
C PRO A 314 21.14 40.15 13.38
N SER A 315 20.84 41.19 14.15
CA SER A 315 21.63 42.43 14.16
C SER A 315 23.09 42.26 14.60
N TRP A 316 23.44 41.12 15.20
CA TRP A 316 24.79 40.80 15.63
C TRP A 316 25.64 40.11 14.55
N LEU A 317 25.05 39.76 13.40
CA LEU A 317 25.72 39.09 12.27
C LEU A 317 25.80 39.97 11.03
N ASN A 318 26.90 39.82 10.30
CA ASN A 318 27.15 40.49 9.03
C ASN A 318 27.75 39.51 8.00
N LEU A 319 27.26 39.57 6.77
CA LEU A 319 27.80 38.80 5.63
C LEU A 319 28.69 39.71 4.77
N VAL A 320 29.88 39.21 4.42
CA VAL A 320 30.82 39.85 3.49
C VAL A 320 31.11 38.89 2.35
N ASP A 321 30.71 39.25 1.12
CA ASP A 321 31.07 38.50 -0.09
C ASP A 321 32.50 38.87 -0.52
N ASN A 322 33.35 37.87 -0.77
CA ASN A 322 34.73 38.07 -1.20
C ASN A 322 34.87 38.12 -2.73
N GLY A 323 33.81 37.84 -3.50
CA GLY A 323 33.77 37.92 -4.96
C GLY A 323 34.59 36.86 -5.69
N ASN A 324 35.03 35.81 -4.99
CA ASN A 324 35.88 34.74 -5.49
C ASN A 324 35.27 33.34 -5.29
N GLY A 325 33.94 33.24 -5.21
CA GLY A 325 33.25 31.99 -4.86
C GLY A 325 33.19 31.69 -3.36
N SER A 326 33.58 32.66 -2.51
CA SER A 326 33.46 32.56 -1.06
C SER A 326 32.89 33.82 -0.41
N ALA A 327 32.33 33.67 0.79
CA ALA A 327 31.86 34.76 1.65
C ALA A 327 32.18 34.47 3.12
N VAL A 328 32.10 35.47 4.00
CA VAL A 328 32.27 35.31 5.45
C VAL A 328 31.06 35.88 6.17
N LEU A 329 30.39 35.05 6.97
CA LEU A 329 29.39 35.47 7.95
C LEU A 329 30.07 35.59 9.33
N SER A 330 30.03 36.75 9.96
CA SER A 330 30.70 36.97 11.26
C SER A 330 29.94 37.92 12.17
N GLY A 331 30.20 37.82 13.48
CA GLY A 331 29.51 38.59 14.51
C GLY A 331 29.93 38.25 15.93
N THR A 332 29.44 39.00 16.93
CA THR A 332 29.59 38.65 18.36
C THR A 332 28.22 38.75 19.03
N PRO A 333 27.61 37.64 19.47
CA PRO A 333 26.31 37.67 20.09
C PRO A 333 26.40 38.23 21.52
N LEU A 334 25.40 39.00 21.93
CA LEU A 334 25.23 39.53 23.29
C LEU A 334 24.16 38.75 24.04
N LEU A 335 23.96 39.04 25.34
CA LEU A 335 22.94 38.38 26.17
C LEU A 335 21.55 38.35 25.53
N ALA A 336 21.17 39.43 24.84
CA ALA A 336 19.88 39.53 24.15
C ALA A 336 19.73 38.57 22.95
N ASN A 337 20.82 37.94 22.52
CA ASN A 337 20.88 37.01 21.41
C ASN A 337 20.94 35.54 21.88
N VAL A 338 21.01 35.28 23.19
CA VAL A 338 20.97 33.93 23.79
C VAL A 338 19.70 33.20 23.34
N GLY A 339 19.86 31.95 22.90
CA GLY A 339 18.82 31.16 22.24
C GLY A 339 19.03 31.03 20.73
N VAL A 340 17.97 30.64 20.02
CA VAL A 340 18.03 30.25 18.61
C VAL A 340 17.87 31.45 17.68
N ASN A 341 18.83 31.63 16.76
CA ASN A 341 18.84 32.70 15.76
C ASN A 341 18.78 32.08 14.35
N SER A 342 17.72 32.36 13.58
CA SER A 342 17.55 31.86 12.21
C SER A 342 18.34 32.66 11.18
N ILE A 343 19.09 31.96 10.32
CA ILE A 343 19.97 32.51 9.29
C ILE A 343 19.57 31.98 7.92
N ARG A 344 19.49 32.88 6.93
CA ARG A 344 19.25 32.57 5.52
C ARG A 344 20.29 33.24 4.64
N ILE A 345 21.04 32.44 3.89
CA ILE A 345 22.05 32.89 2.93
C ILE A 345 21.65 32.40 1.54
N SER A 346 21.90 33.22 0.52
CA SER A 346 21.70 32.90 -0.88
C SER A 346 23.02 33.04 -1.63
N VAL A 347 23.31 32.10 -2.52
CA VAL A 347 24.38 32.22 -3.52
C VAL A 347 23.75 32.22 -4.91
N SER A 348 24.14 33.16 -5.77
CA SER A 348 23.62 33.32 -7.13
C SER A 348 24.76 33.36 -8.13
N ASP A 349 24.54 32.75 -9.28
CA ASP A 349 25.38 32.82 -10.49
C ASP A 349 24.97 33.96 -11.45
N GLY A 350 24.03 34.82 -11.04
CA GLY A 350 23.46 35.89 -11.87
C GLY A 350 22.18 35.51 -12.62
N GLN A 351 21.84 34.23 -12.71
CA GLN A 351 20.62 33.73 -13.37
C GLN A 351 19.68 33.00 -12.40
N VAL A 352 20.23 32.06 -11.63
CA VAL A 352 19.53 31.28 -10.60
C VAL A 352 20.26 31.41 -9.27
N SER A 353 19.67 30.87 -8.20
CA SER A 353 20.23 30.96 -6.86
C SER A 353 19.97 29.70 -6.06
N ALA A 354 20.91 29.36 -5.20
CA ALA A 354 20.72 28.37 -4.15
C ALA A 354 20.63 29.05 -2.79
N ILE A 355 19.87 28.44 -1.88
CA ILE A 355 19.62 28.94 -0.53
C ILE A 355 20.20 27.96 0.48
N GLN A 356 20.84 28.49 1.51
CA GLN A 356 21.24 27.77 2.71
C GLN A 356 20.55 28.39 3.93
N ASP A 357 19.64 27.63 4.54
CA ASP A 357 18.95 27.98 5.78
C ASP A 357 19.56 27.18 6.94
N PHE A 358 19.88 27.85 8.04
CA PHE A 358 20.36 27.21 9.27
C PHE A 358 20.02 28.04 10.51
N GLN A 359 20.26 27.48 11.69
CA GLN A 359 20.04 28.14 12.98
C GLN A 359 21.36 28.17 13.77
N ILE A 360 21.64 29.30 14.41
CA ILE A 360 22.74 29.42 15.37
C ILE A 360 22.15 29.51 16.79
N THR A 361 22.57 28.60 17.67
CA THR A 361 22.23 28.60 19.09
C THR A 361 23.31 29.36 19.86
N VAL A 362 22.92 30.45 20.52
CA VAL A 362 23.80 31.23 21.38
C VAL A 362 23.62 30.78 22.83
N ALA A 363 24.67 30.26 23.46
CA ALA A 363 24.71 29.94 24.89
C ALA A 363 25.10 31.16 25.74
N GLY A 364 24.56 31.28 26.95
CA GLY A 364 24.98 32.29 27.94
C GLY A 364 26.27 31.90 28.67
N GLU A 365 26.98 32.87 29.25
CA GLU A 365 28.23 32.62 30.00
C GLU A 365 27.94 31.93 31.37
N ASN A 366 28.73 30.90 31.73
CA ASN A 366 28.50 30.05 32.90
C ASN A 366 28.94 30.72 34.23
N VAL A 367 28.05 30.82 35.22
CA VAL A 367 28.40 31.15 36.62
C VAL A 367 27.76 30.11 37.55
N GLY A 368 28.50 29.03 37.85
CA GLY A 368 28.05 27.95 38.75
C GLY A 368 27.92 28.38 40.22
N GLY A 369 27.01 27.76 40.98
CA GLY A 369 26.75 28.04 42.40
C GLY A 369 27.91 27.67 43.33
N ALA A 370 27.79 27.97 44.63
CA ALA A 370 28.82 27.70 45.65
C ALA A 370 28.55 26.39 46.42
N ALA A 371 29.60 25.62 46.73
CA ALA A 371 29.54 24.46 47.62
C ALA A 371 29.20 24.85 49.07
N SER A 372 28.56 23.94 49.80
CA SER A 372 28.10 24.22 51.17
C SER A 372 29.20 24.26 52.24
N ASP A 373 30.31 23.55 52.04
CA ASP A 373 31.53 23.60 52.87
C ASP A 373 32.71 22.95 52.10
N LEU A 374 33.88 22.81 52.74
CA LEU A 374 35.00 22.01 52.22
C LEU A 374 34.66 20.52 52.16
N PHE A 375 35.18 19.82 51.16
CA PHE A 375 34.99 18.38 50.97
C PHE A 375 36.25 17.72 50.39
N PHE A 376 36.38 16.41 50.54
CA PHE A 376 37.42 15.62 49.92
C PHE A 376 37.19 15.55 48.41
N SER A 377 38.17 15.99 47.63
CA SER A 377 38.13 15.95 46.16
C SER A 377 38.97 14.81 45.57
N GLU A 378 39.97 14.30 46.29
CA GLU A 378 40.75 13.14 45.84
C GLU A 378 41.32 12.33 47.02
N TYR A 379 41.37 11.00 46.83
CA TYR A 379 42.00 10.03 47.72
C TYR A 379 42.91 9.14 46.90
N ILE A 380 44.15 8.94 47.35
CA ILE A 380 45.14 8.13 46.64
C ILE A 380 45.66 7.05 47.57
N GLU A 381 45.42 5.79 47.21
CA GLU A 381 46.13 4.65 47.75
C GLU A 381 46.86 3.92 46.62
N GLY A 382 48.08 4.36 46.37
CA GLY A 382 48.95 3.83 45.33
C GLY A 382 49.91 2.76 45.81
N SER A 383 50.94 2.49 44.99
CA SER A 383 52.01 1.57 45.35
C SER A 383 52.86 2.08 46.51
N SER A 384 53.36 1.15 47.34
CA SER A 384 54.22 1.46 48.48
C SER A 384 53.60 2.49 49.44
N ASN A 385 54.21 3.66 49.58
CA ASN A 385 53.74 4.76 50.44
C ASN A 385 53.06 5.89 49.65
N ASN A 386 52.66 5.67 48.40
CA ASN A 386 51.90 6.64 47.62
C ASN A 386 50.51 6.82 48.24
N LYS A 387 50.41 7.76 49.18
CA LYS A 387 49.19 8.05 49.93
C LYS A 387 48.98 9.55 49.98
N ALA A 388 47.80 10.00 49.53
CA ALA A 388 47.42 11.40 49.58
C ALA A 388 45.91 11.59 49.73
N LEU A 389 45.53 12.72 50.32
CA LEU A 389 44.18 13.23 50.39
C LEU A 389 44.17 14.67 49.89
N GLU A 390 43.14 15.02 49.15
CA GLU A 390 42.89 16.38 48.68
C GLU A 390 41.56 16.89 49.23
N VAL A 391 41.55 18.14 49.71
CA VAL A 391 40.36 18.85 50.20
C VAL A 391 40.14 20.09 49.34
N ALA A 392 38.96 20.22 48.73
CA ALA A 392 38.61 21.32 47.83
C ALA A 392 37.78 22.41 48.51
N ASN A 393 37.98 23.66 48.08
CA ASN A 393 37.15 24.80 48.46
C ASN A 393 36.41 25.41 47.26
N PHE A 394 35.10 25.19 47.19
CA PHE A 394 34.20 25.85 46.23
C PHE A 394 33.11 26.67 46.92
N THR A 395 33.35 27.13 48.15
CA THR A 395 32.35 27.84 48.98
C THR A 395 32.03 29.26 48.50
N GLY A 396 32.66 29.72 47.40
CA GLY A 396 32.55 31.08 46.89
C GLY A 396 33.46 32.08 47.60
N SER A 397 34.24 31.66 48.61
CA SER A 397 35.15 32.52 49.38
C SER A 397 36.36 31.75 49.93
N THR A 398 37.42 32.47 50.34
CA THR A 398 38.59 31.88 51.01
C THR A 398 38.22 31.37 52.41
N VAL A 399 38.67 30.16 52.77
CA VAL A 399 38.38 29.50 54.05
C VAL A 399 39.64 29.38 54.92
N ASP A 400 39.51 29.61 56.23
CA ASP A 400 40.56 29.33 57.23
C ASP A 400 40.53 27.86 57.65
N LEU A 401 41.65 27.16 57.46
CA LEU A 401 41.75 25.72 57.70
C LEU A 401 41.95 25.36 59.18
N SER A 402 42.19 26.31 60.09
CA SER A 402 42.47 26.00 61.50
C SER A 402 41.31 25.30 62.23
N ALA A 403 40.10 25.44 61.70
CA ALA A 403 38.90 24.77 62.22
C ALA A 403 38.74 23.32 61.72
N TYR A 404 39.57 22.88 60.75
CA TYR A 404 39.42 21.62 60.06
C TYR A 404 40.46 20.58 60.51
N THR A 405 40.04 19.34 60.60
CA THR A 405 40.91 18.22 61.01
C THR A 405 40.54 16.96 60.23
N ILE A 406 41.53 16.27 59.69
CA ILE A 406 41.35 14.95 59.08
C ILE A 406 41.53 13.90 60.16
N LYS A 407 40.60 12.96 60.32
CA LYS A 407 40.70 11.86 61.29
C LYS A 407 40.52 10.52 60.59
N LYS A 408 41.08 9.46 61.18
CA LYS A 408 41.05 8.10 60.63
C LYS A 408 40.41 7.11 61.61
N GLN A 409 39.59 6.18 61.10
CA GLN A 409 39.24 4.94 61.81
C GLN A 409 40.04 3.79 61.22
N THR A 410 40.82 3.12 62.07
CA THR A 410 41.66 1.99 61.61
C THR A 410 40.78 0.76 61.34
N ASN A 411 40.84 0.22 60.12
CA ASN A 411 39.95 -0.80 59.59
C ASN A 411 38.45 -0.44 59.67
N GLY A 412 38.13 0.85 59.57
CA GLY A 412 36.75 1.36 59.48
C GLY A 412 35.88 1.08 60.72
N ALA A 413 36.52 0.89 61.88
CA ALA A 413 35.84 0.70 63.15
C ALA A 413 36.64 1.31 64.32
N GLY A 414 35.94 1.57 65.43
CA GLY A 414 36.53 2.06 66.67
C GLY A 414 36.45 3.59 66.82
N LEU A 415 37.23 4.16 67.74
CA LEU A 415 37.26 5.61 67.92
C LEU A 415 38.08 6.26 66.79
N TRP A 416 37.62 7.41 66.31
CA TRP A 416 38.41 8.29 65.44
C TRP A 416 39.75 8.65 66.10
N SER A 417 40.82 8.72 65.29
CA SER A 417 42.14 9.16 65.73
C SER A 417 42.12 10.59 66.30
N SER A 418 43.24 11.00 66.93
CA SER A 418 43.42 12.38 67.38
C SER A 418 43.37 13.40 66.23
N GLY A 419 43.68 12.96 65.01
CA GLY A 419 43.53 13.74 63.79
C GLY A 419 44.74 14.57 63.41
N LEU A 420 44.84 14.85 62.12
CA LEU A 420 45.73 15.83 61.51
C LEU A 420 45.00 17.18 61.43
N VAL A 421 45.43 18.14 62.24
CA VAL A 421 44.90 19.51 62.22
C VAL A 421 45.44 20.23 60.99
N LEU A 422 44.55 20.80 60.18
CA LEU A 422 44.92 21.56 58.99
C LEU A 422 45.29 23.00 59.38
N SER A 423 46.09 23.67 58.55
CA SER A 423 46.57 25.02 58.84
C SER A 423 46.73 25.84 57.57
N GLY A 424 46.58 27.16 57.68
CA GLY A 424 46.64 28.09 56.55
C GLY A 424 45.25 28.50 56.08
N THR A 425 45.20 29.12 54.91
CA THR A 425 43.95 29.53 54.25
C THR A 425 43.86 28.90 52.88
N LEU A 426 42.66 28.47 52.47
CA LEU A 426 42.41 27.87 51.18
C LEU A 426 41.54 28.80 50.33
N ALA A 427 42.02 29.26 49.17
CA ALA A 427 41.26 30.15 48.30
C ALA A 427 40.02 29.46 47.69
N ASN A 428 39.05 30.22 47.20
CA ASN A 428 37.94 29.63 46.44
C ASN A 428 38.46 29.11 45.08
N GLN A 429 37.98 27.95 44.65
CA GLN A 429 38.46 27.18 43.50
C GLN A 429 39.88 26.63 43.66
N ASP A 430 40.31 26.40 44.89
CA ASP A 430 41.64 25.89 45.23
C ASP A 430 41.53 24.61 46.09
N VAL A 431 42.63 23.86 46.19
CA VAL A 431 42.69 22.60 46.94
C VAL A 431 43.82 22.57 47.96
N TYR A 432 43.66 21.74 49.00
CA TYR A 432 44.68 21.46 50.01
C TYR A 432 45.06 19.98 49.98
N VAL A 433 46.33 19.68 49.77
CA VAL A 433 46.84 18.31 49.62
C VAL A 433 47.66 17.88 50.84
N ALA A 434 47.25 16.79 51.49
CA ALA A 434 48.00 16.11 52.55
C ALA A 434 48.53 14.77 52.03
N ALA A 435 49.85 14.53 52.15
CA ALA A 435 50.50 13.34 51.59
C ALA A 435 51.44 12.64 52.56
N ASN A 436 51.73 11.37 52.27
CA ASN A 436 52.76 10.62 52.98
C ASN A 436 54.16 11.11 52.60
N SER A 437 55.03 11.35 53.58
CA SER A 437 56.38 11.88 53.35
C SER A 437 57.31 10.96 52.53
N SER A 438 56.94 9.69 52.37
CA SER A 438 57.68 8.70 51.55
C SER A 438 56.98 8.36 50.23
N ALA A 439 55.96 9.13 49.85
CA ALA A 439 55.35 9.05 48.52
C ALA A 439 56.31 9.58 47.44
N VAL A 440 56.02 9.26 46.18
CA VAL A 440 56.80 9.73 45.03
C VAL A 440 56.77 11.27 44.86
N PRO A 441 57.76 11.87 44.17
CA PRO A 441 57.83 13.32 43.94
C PRO A 441 56.58 13.94 43.30
N GLU A 442 55.91 13.19 42.43
CA GLU A 442 54.67 13.61 41.76
C GLU A 442 53.56 13.93 42.77
N ILE A 443 53.52 13.21 43.90
CA ILE A 443 52.58 13.48 45.00
C ILE A 443 53.14 14.57 45.94
N THR A 444 54.39 14.40 46.40
CA THR A 444 54.95 15.29 47.44
C THR A 444 55.19 16.72 46.96
N SER A 445 55.31 16.95 45.65
CA SER A 445 55.42 18.29 45.06
C SER A 445 54.10 19.07 45.04
N GLN A 446 52.95 18.38 45.09
CA GLN A 446 51.63 18.99 45.17
C GLN A 446 51.17 19.20 46.62
N ALA A 447 51.89 18.63 47.60
CA ALA A 447 51.43 18.55 48.98
C ALA A 447 51.70 19.83 49.79
N ASP A 448 50.64 20.38 50.38
CA ASP A 448 50.70 21.42 51.41
C ASP A 448 51.15 20.88 52.77
N TYR A 449 50.91 19.59 53.01
CA TYR A 449 51.38 18.86 54.19
C TYR A 449 51.99 17.51 53.81
N THR A 450 53.15 17.20 54.41
CA THR A 450 53.77 15.86 54.30
C THR A 450 54.04 15.25 55.67
N GLY A 451 53.67 13.99 55.86
CA GLY A 451 53.88 13.26 57.12
C GLY A 451 53.93 11.74 56.94
N GLY A 452 54.81 11.05 57.66
CA GLY A 452 55.00 9.58 57.51
C GLY A 452 54.24 8.72 58.53
N VAL A 453 53.37 9.32 59.34
CA VAL A 453 52.69 8.67 60.48
C VAL A 453 51.23 9.15 60.58
N GLY A 454 50.41 8.45 61.37
CA GLY A 454 49.04 8.90 61.68
C GLY A 454 48.06 8.69 60.53
N GLU A 455 47.36 9.74 60.14
CA GLU A 455 46.33 9.70 59.11
C GLU A 455 46.91 9.32 57.74
N MET A 456 48.15 9.74 57.43
CA MET A 456 48.81 9.48 56.13
C MET A 456 49.36 8.04 55.98
N THR A 457 49.08 7.16 56.93
CA THR A 457 49.36 5.71 56.81
C THR A 457 48.10 4.90 56.53
N PHE A 458 47.02 5.55 56.04
CA PHE A 458 45.77 4.89 55.72
C PHE A 458 45.94 3.78 54.68
N ASN A 459 45.05 2.80 54.68
CA ASN A 459 44.94 1.78 53.65
C ASN A 459 43.46 1.50 53.31
N GLY A 460 43.21 0.58 52.38
CA GLY A 460 41.92 0.50 51.68
C GLY A 460 40.69 0.21 52.51
N ASN A 461 40.84 -0.16 53.78
CA ASN A 461 39.74 -0.32 54.73
C ASN A 461 39.78 0.69 55.89
N ASP A 462 40.66 1.68 55.85
CA ASP A 462 40.69 2.78 56.81
C ASP A 462 39.78 3.93 56.33
N ALA A 463 38.69 4.20 57.05
CA ALA A 463 37.84 5.35 56.75
C ALA A 463 38.50 6.65 57.21
N LEU A 464 38.38 7.71 56.39
CA LEU A 464 38.93 9.04 56.65
C LEU A 464 37.79 10.05 56.67
N GLY A 465 37.69 10.81 57.75
CA GLY A 465 36.67 11.85 57.93
C GLY A 465 37.30 13.23 57.98
N LEU A 466 36.66 14.20 57.33
CA LEU A 466 36.94 15.63 57.45
C LEU A 466 36.02 16.20 58.52
N PHE A 467 36.60 16.83 59.53
CA PHE A 467 35.89 17.41 60.66
C PHE A 467 36.06 18.91 60.67
N LYS A 468 34.99 19.63 61.03
CA LYS A 468 35.00 21.08 61.30
C LYS A 468 34.56 21.31 62.74
N ASN A 469 35.42 21.92 63.55
CA ASN A 469 35.18 22.08 65.00
C ASN A 469 34.74 20.77 65.68
N ASP A 470 35.45 19.68 65.39
CA ASP A 470 35.16 18.31 65.85
C ASP A 470 33.84 17.68 65.39
N VAL A 471 33.11 18.29 64.44
CA VAL A 471 31.92 17.70 63.80
C VAL A 471 32.30 17.12 62.44
N LEU A 472 31.95 15.86 62.17
CA LEU A 472 32.16 15.22 60.86
C LEU A 472 31.33 15.94 59.79
N ILE A 473 31.98 16.40 58.72
CA ILE A 473 31.32 17.06 57.60
C ILE A 473 31.41 16.23 56.32
N ASP A 474 32.53 15.55 56.08
CA ASP A 474 32.74 14.72 54.89
C ASP A 474 33.44 13.42 55.24
N VAL A 475 33.21 12.36 54.48
CA VAL A 475 33.84 11.07 54.74
C VAL A 475 34.15 10.30 53.46
N ILE A 476 35.29 9.63 53.47
CA ILE A 476 35.64 8.62 52.49
C ILE A 476 35.88 7.28 53.18
N GLY A 477 35.20 6.24 52.70
CA GLY A 477 35.17 4.92 53.31
C GLY A 477 34.06 4.70 54.34
N ASN A 478 33.79 3.42 54.64
CA ASN A 478 32.78 3.02 55.60
C ASN A 478 33.36 3.00 57.02
N PHE A 479 32.75 3.74 57.95
CA PHE A 479 33.14 3.81 59.36
C PHE A 479 32.10 3.17 60.28
N ASP A 480 32.41 3.00 61.57
CA ASP A 480 31.53 2.38 62.59
C ASP A 480 31.12 0.92 62.30
N GLY A 481 32.08 0.10 61.88
CA GLY A 481 31.91 -1.35 61.70
C GLY A 481 32.17 -1.85 60.29
N GLY A 482 32.65 -0.98 59.39
CA GLY A 482 32.98 -1.29 58.01
C GLY A 482 34.42 -1.75 57.82
N SER A 483 34.71 -3.04 57.93
CA SER A 483 36.07 -3.57 57.76
C SER A 483 36.45 -3.96 56.32
N ALA A 484 35.57 -3.70 55.36
CA ALA A 484 35.77 -4.07 53.96
C ALA A 484 36.66 -3.06 53.24
N ASN A 485 37.52 -3.54 52.33
CA ASN A 485 38.33 -2.67 51.47
C ASN A 485 37.41 -1.92 50.50
N PHE A 486 37.36 -0.59 50.59
CA PHE A 486 36.59 0.27 49.69
C PHE A 486 37.44 0.94 48.61
N ALA A 487 38.76 1.07 48.82
CA ALA A 487 39.66 1.76 47.89
C ALA A 487 41.09 1.20 47.88
N GLN A 488 41.29 -0.07 48.24
CA GLN A 488 42.63 -0.69 48.26
C GLN A 488 43.27 -0.59 46.88
N ASP A 489 44.49 -0.06 46.82
CA ASP A 489 45.26 0.09 45.58
C ASP A 489 44.53 0.93 44.50
N GLN A 490 43.75 1.93 44.89
CA GLN A 490 42.97 2.78 43.99
C GLN A 490 43.15 4.27 44.28
N THR A 491 42.85 5.08 43.25
CA THR A 491 42.64 6.52 43.39
C THR A 491 41.14 6.80 43.23
N LEU A 492 40.57 7.59 44.13
CA LEU A 492 39.19 8.04 44.06
C LEU A 492 39.17 9.54 43.85
N ARG A 493 38.55 10.01 42.78
CA ARG A 493 38.38 11.43 42.47
C ARG A 493 36.91 11.81 42.58
N ARG A 494 36.58 12.87 43.30
CA ARG A 494 35.20 13.34 43.45
C ARG A 494 34.69 13.80 42.08
N LYS A 495 33.42 13.54 41.76
CA LYS A 495 32.84 14.04 40.51
C LYS A 495 32.61 15.55 40.59
N SER A 496 32.82 16.26 39.49
CA SER A 496 32.67 17.72 39.40
C SER A 496 31.26 18.23 39.72
N SER A 497 30.26 17.36 39.61
CA SER A 497 28.86 17.64 39.92
C SER A 497 28.47 17.54 41.39
N ILE A 498 29.39 17.08 42.26
CA ILE A 498 29.09 16.95 43.68
C ILE A 498 29.24 18.31 44.37
N SER A 499 28.09 18.87 44.76
CA SER A 499 27.95 20.25 45.22
C SER A 499 28.31 20.48 46.71
N GLY A 500 28.93 19.51 47.38
CA GLY A 500 29.36 19.67 48.78
C GLY A 500 29.77 18.38 49.49
N PRO A 501 30.14 18.50 50.78
CA PRO A 501 30.56 17.36 51.60
C PRO A 501 29.39 16.43 51.95
N ASN A 502 29.69 15.15 52.18
CA ASN A 502 28.74 14.13 52.57
C ASN A 502 29.25 13.29 53.75
N THR A 503 28.47 13.22 54.83
CA THR A 503 28.83 12.43 56.02
C THR A 503 28.59 10.93 55.85
N ILE A 504 28.08 10.49 54.69
CA ILE A 504 27.88 9.09 54.34
C ILE A 504 28.65 8.80 53.05
N TYR A 505 29.61 7.88 53.12
CA TYR A 505 30.37 7.50 51.94
C TYR A 505 29.47 6.79 50.92
N THR A 506 29.38 7.35 49.71
CA THR A 506 28.71 6.71 48.57
C THR A 506 29.63 6.69 47.36
N LEU A 507 29.92 5.49 46.84
CA LEU A 507 30.84 5.32 45.73
C LEU A 507 30.38 6.06 44.45
N SER A 508 29.08 6.33 44.30
CA SER A 508 28.51 7.06 43.15
C SER A 508 29.02 8.50 43.01
N GLU A 509 29.51 9.10 44.10
CA GLU A 509 30.07 10.46 44.12
C GLU A 509 31.52 10.51 43.62
N TRP A 510 32.13 9.35 43.31
CA TRP A 510 33.54 9.22 43.00
C TRP A 510 33.74 8.52 41.65
N ASP A 511 34.75 8.96 40.92
CA ASP A 511 35.37 8.21 39.84
C ASP A 511 36.48 7.34 40.43
N VAL A 512 36.47 6.05 40.08
CA VAL A 512 37.46 5.07 40.55
C VAL A 512 38.54 4.93 39.49
N LEU A 513 39.71 5.46 39.79
CA LEU A 513 40.87 5.45 38.92
C LEU A 513 41.84 4.32 39.28
N LEU A 514 42.69 3.96 38.32
CA LEU A 514 43.69 2.93 38.50
C LEU A 514 44.71 3.33 39.57
N LYS A 515 45.36 2.32 40.14
CA LYS A 515 46.49 2.48 41.05
C LYS A 515 47.53 3.46 40.48
N ASP A 516 48.05 4.35 41.32
CA ASP A 516 49.07 5.34 40.96
C ASP A 516 48.63 6.38 39.89
N SER A 517 47.35 6.77 39.89
CA SER A 517 46.86 7.90 39.08
C SER A 517 46.97 9.21 39.87
N PHE A 518 47.78 10.16 39.38
CA PHE A 518 48.10 11.41 40.10
C PHE A 518 47.75 12.68 39.31
N ASP A 519 47.15 12.54 38.12
CA ASP A 519 46.92 13.61 37.15
C ASP A 519 45.94 14.69 37.62
N GLY A 520 45.10 14.39 38.61
CA GLY A 520 44.16 15.35 39.21
C GLY A 520 44.69 16.03 40.47
N LEU A 521 45.72 15.47 41.10
CA LEU A 521 46.15 15.92 42.42
C LEU A 521 46.74 17.33 42.35
N GLY A 522 46.25 18.22 43.22
CA GLY A 522 46.57 19.64 43.22
C GLY A 522 45.55 20.50 42.46
N SER A 523 44.44 19.93 41.95
CA SER A 523 43.37 20.70 41.31
C SER A 523 42.03 19.97 41.30
N HIS A 524 40.92 20.73 41.33
CA HIS A 524 39.60 20.14 41.18
C HIS A 524 38.70 21.01 40.29
N VAL A 525 37.77 20.38 39.56
CA VAL A 525 36.77 21.07 38.74
C VAL A 525 35.40 20.92 39.39
N PHE A 526 34.64 22.01 39.48
CA PHE A 526 33.32 22.05 40.11
C PHE A 526 32.29 22.69 39.16
N ASP A 527 31.29 21.92 38.74
CA ASP A 527 30.22 22.37 37.84
C ASP A 527 28.86 22.56 38.55
N GLY A 528 28.78 22.25 39.84
CA GLY A 528 27.64 22.56 40.70
C GLY A 528 26.34 21.83 40.35
N GLY A 529 26.39 20.77 39.53
CA GLY A 529 25.19 20.01 39.14
C GLY A 529 24.31 20.71 38.09
N VAL A 530 24.87 21.64 37.32
CA VAL A 530 24.20 22.20 36.14
C VAL A 530 24.25 21.16 35.02
N VAL A 531 23.07 20.77 34.53
CA VAL A 531 22.95 19.93 33.33
C VAL A 531 23.58 20.72 32.18
N VAL A 532 24.69 20.23 31.64
CA VAL A 532 25.22 20.72 30.36
C VAL A 532 24.07 20.58 29.35
N PRO A 533 23.70 21.63 28.59
CA PRO A 533 22.68 21.48 27.55
C PRO A 533 23.14 20.36 26.61
N ASP A 534 22.31 19.33 26.50
CA ASP A 534 22.58 18.23 25.62
C ASP A 534 22.42 18.70 24.17
N VAL A 535 23.51 18.67 23.43
CA VAL A 535 23.60 19.11 22.02
C VAL A 535 23.89 17.95 21.08
N GLU A 536 24.06 16.74 21.62
CA GLU A 536 24.29 15.56 20.79
C GLU A 536 22.93 15.07 20.29
N ALA A 537 22.81 14.86 18.98
CA ALA A 537 21.58 14.31 18.42
C ALA A 537 21.54 12.79 18.61
N PRO A 538 20.36 12.20 18.84
CA PRO A 538 20.22 10.76 18.87
C PRO A 538 20.71 10.09 17.58
N SER A 539 21.17 8.85 17.69
CA SER A 539 21.42 8.02 16.50
C SER A 539 20.13 7.79 15.70
N SER A 540 20.24 7.57 14.40
CA SER A 540 19.05 7.32 13.57
C SER A 540 18.31 6.05 14.00
N PRO A 541 16.97 6.00 13.91
CA PRO A 541 16.20 4.80 14.24
C PRO A 541 16.68 3.60 13.41
N GLY A 542 17.23 2.57 14.06
CA GLY A 542 17.82 1.42 13.36
C GLY A 542 16.76 0.48 12.79
N ASN A 543 17.11 -0.31 11.77
CA ASN A 543 16.28 -1.43 11.26
C ASN A 543 14.81 -1.08 11.00
N LEU A 544 14.52 0.11 10.45
CA LEU A 544 13.16 0.50 10.09
C LEU A 544 12.60 -0.51 9.08
N ALA A 545 11.55 -1.21 9.47
CA ALA A 545 10.93 -2.28 8.70
C ALA A 545 9.41 -2.18 8.76
N SER A 546 8.76 -2.59 7.68
CA SER A 546 7.31 -2.72 7.60
C SER A 546 6.85 -4.16 7.79
N SER A 547 5.65 -4.33 8.32
CA SER A 547 4.98 -5.62 8.51
C SER A 547 3.45 -5.43 8.44
N ASN A 548 2.70 -6.53 8.54
CA ASN A 548 1.23 -6.53 8.53
C ASN A 548 0.62 -5.66 7.41
N ILE A 549 1.21 -5.72 6.22
CA ILE A 549 0.77 -4.93 5.07
C ILE A 549 -0.60 -5.46 4.62
N THR A 550 -1.58 -4.58 4.54
CA THR A 550 -2.96 -4.83 4.10
C THR A 550 -3.30 -3.91 2.93
N GLU A 551 -4.53 -4.00 2.41
CA GLU A 551 -5.03 -3.07 1.39
C GLU A 551 -5.14 -1.63 1.91
N ASN A 552 -5.36 -1.42 3.21
CA ASN A 552 -5.67 -0.09 3.76
C ASN A 552 -4.73 0.33 4.89
N GLY A 553 -3.60 -0.34 5.08
CA GLY A 553 -2.73 -0.07 6.20
C GLY A 553 -1.51 -0.99 6.25
N PHE A 554 -0.58 -0.66 7.11
CA PHE A 554 0.60 -1.47 7.42
C PHE A 554 1.17 -1.02 8.76
N ASP A 555 1.95 -1.89 9.38
CA ASP A 555 2.70 -1.59 10.59
C ASP A 555 4.14 -1.26 10.23
N ILE A 556 4.76 -0.40 11.02
CA ILE A 556 6.20 -0.14 11.00
C ILE A 556 6.79 -0.40 12.38
N SER A 557 8.04 -0.87 12.39
CA SER A 557 8.83 -1.07 13.59
C SER A 557 10.27 -0.67 13.34
N TRP A 558 10.96 -0.23 14.38
CA TRP A 558 12.37 0.12 14.33
C TRP A 558 13.07 -0.30 15.63
N SER A 559 14.39 -0.32 15.61
CA SER A 559 15.23 -0.48 16.79
C SER A 559 15.42 0.88 17.46
N ALA A 560 15.51 0.87 18.79
CA ALA A 560 15.69 2.09 19.57
C ALA A 560 16.97 2.83 19.16
N SER A 561 16.85 4.14 19.01
CA SER A 561 17.98 5.07 18.92
C SER A 561 18.71 5.16 20.28
N THR A 562 19.97 5.53 20.21
CA THR A 562 20.84 5.77 21.37
C THR A 562 21.26 7.22 21.39
N ASP A 563 21.43 7.74 22.59
CA ASP A 563 21.82 9.12 22.83
C ASP A 563 22.68 9.18 24.09
N ASN A 564 23.51 10.21 24.24
CA ASN A 564 24.41 10.38 25.38
C ASN A 564 23.64 10.72 26.68
N VAL A 565 22.45 11.33 26.59
CA VAL A 565 21.56 11.61 27.72
C VAL A 565 20.33 10.72 27.66
N ALA A 566 19.43 10.93 26.70
CA ALA A 566 18.21 10.13 26.56
C ALA A 566 17.40 10.47 25.29
N VAL A 567 17.01 9.44 24.54
CA VAL A 567 15.95 9.55 23.53
C VAL A 567 14.58 9.59 24.20
N THR A 568 13.77 10.62 23.95
CA THR A 568 12.44 10.79 24.55
C THR A 568 11.30 10.30 23.68
N ASN A 569 11.36 10.50 22.36
CA ASN A 569 10.29 10.12 21.43
C ASN A 569 10.78 10.01 19.97
N TYR A 570 9.88 9.57 19.09
CA TYR A 570 10.07 9.41 17.66
C TYR A 570 8.93 10.10 16.90
N ASP A 571 9.25 11.00 15.99
CA ASP A 571 8.28 11.52 15.03
C ASP A 571 8.18 10.57 13.83
N VAL A 572 6.95 10.22 13.48
CA VAL A 572 6.60 9.36 12.35
C VAL A 572 5.89 10.20 11.29
N TYR A 573 6.39 10.14 10.06
CA TYR A 573 5.87 10.85 8.91
C TYR A 573 5.38 9.88 7.83
N LEU A 574 4.36 10.30 7.09
CA LEU A 574 3.86 9.63 5.89
C LEU A 574 3.80 10.64 4.74
N ASN A 575 4.52 10.39 3.65
CA ASN A 575 4.68 11.33 2.54
C ASN A 575 5.06 12.74 3.01
N ASP A 576 6.07 12.81 3.88
CA ASP A 576 6.59 14.03 4.51
C ASP A 576 5.63 14.79 5.44
N VAL A 577 4.42 14.27 5.70
CA VAL A 577 3.49 14.83 6.69
C VAL A 577 3.67 14.13 8.03
N LEU A 578 3.90 14.88 9.11
CA LEU A 578 3.96 14.34 10.47
C LEU A 578 2.60 13.74 10.84
N VAL A 579 2.55 12.44 11.10
CA VAL A 579 1.31 11.74 11.47
C VAL A 579 1.22 11.45 12.97
N ALA A 580 2.36 11.26 13.64
CA ALA A 580 2.40 10.91 15.05
C ALA A 580 3.76 11.19 15.68
N THR A 581 3.75 11.36 17.00
CA THR A 581 4.94 11.32 17.86
C THR A 581 4.75 10.15 18.83
N GLN A 582 5.70 9.21 18.84
CA GLN A 582 5.60 7.93 19.55
C GLN A 582 6.75 7.76 20.53
N ILE A 583 6.48 7.17 21.69
CA ILE A 583 7.55 6.69 22.59
C ILE A 583 7.88 5.23 22.26
N SER A 584 6.88 4.45 21.81
CA SER A 584 7.05 3.09 21.32
C SER A 584 7.80 3.04 19.99
N GLN A 585 8.57 1.99 19.76
CA GLN A 585 9.32 1.79 18.51
C GLN A 585 8.48 1.12 17.42
N THR A 586 7.18 1.34 17.45
CA THR A 586 6.20 0.80 16.50
C THR A 586 5.11 1.82 16.23
N TYR A 587 4.55 1.77 15.02
CA TYR A 587 3.38 2.56 14.65
C TYR A 587 2.55 1.84 13.58
N SER A 588 1.23 1.95 13.68
CA SER A 588 0.29 1.32 12.75
C SER A 588 -0.41 2.38 11.91
N PHE A 589 -0.30 2.28 10.59
CA PHE A 589 -1.06 3.09 9.65
C PHE A 589 -2.34 2.38 9.25
N SER A 590 -3.43 3.14 9.14
CA SER A 590 -4.74 2.64 8.71
C SER A 590 -5.43 3.67 7.80
N SER A 591 -6.54 3.27 7.16
CA SER A 591 -7.32 4.13 6.26
C SER A 591 -6.53 4.66 5.04
N LEU A 592 -5.53 3.91 4.59
CA LEU A 592 -4.75 4.20 3.39
C LEU A 592 -5.46 3.70 2.12
N ASN A 593 -5.04 4.23 0.97
CA ASN A 593 -5.49 3.77 -0.33
C ASN A 593 -4.77 2.48 -0.71
N ALA A 594 -5.50 1.54 -1.32
CA ALA A 594 -4.96 0.26 -1.77
C ALA A 594 -4.03 0.41 -2.99
N GLY A 595 -3.08 -0.52 -3.13
CA GLY A 595 -2.09 -0.54 -4.22
C GLY A 595 -1.16 0.68 -4.30
N THR A 596 -1.12 1.51 -3.26
CA THR A 596 -0.43 2.81 -3.26
C THR A 596 0.87 2.72 -2.48
N THR A 597 1.97 3.25 -3.04
CA THR A 597 3.26 3.34 -2.36
C THR A 597 3.30 4.59 -1.48
N TYR A 598 3.66 4.39 -0.21
CA TYR A 598 3.81 5.44 0.78
C TYR A 598 5.27 5.54 1.23
N ALA A 599 5.79 6.76 1.31
CA ALA A 599 7.09 7.03 1.88
C ALA A 599 6.95 7.27 3.39
N VAL A 600 7.58 6.42 4.18
CA VAL A 600 7.60 6.52 5.65
C VAL A 600 8.95 7.06 6.07
N LYS A 601 8.91 8.03 6.99
CA LYS A 601 10.10 8.65 7.58
C LYS A 601 9.97 8.68 9.11
N VAL A 602 10.98 8.20 9.83
CA VAL A 602 11.01 8.19 11.31
C VAL A 602 12.25 8.94 11.80
N ILE A 603 12.07 9.83 12.77
CA ILE A 603 13.13 10.69 13.35
C ILE A 603 13.06 10.56 14.88
N ALA A 604 14.19 10.26 15.53
CA ALA A 604 14.28 10.25 17.00
C ALA A 604 14.54 11.65 17.56
N LYS A 605 14.02 11.92 18.75
CA LYS A 605 14.23 13.15 19.52
C LYS A 605 14.71 12.85 20.92
N ASP A 606 15.67 13.61 21.43
CA ASP A 606 16.07 13.57 22.85
C ASP A 606 15.23 14.52 23.72
N ALA A 607 15.68 14.72 24.97
CA ALA A 607 15.04 15.62 25.93
C ALA A 607 15.36 17.11 25.71
N ALA A 608 16.47 17.41 25.03
CA ALA A 608 16.89 18.76 24.68
C ALA A 608 16.28 19.26 23.35
N GLY A 609 15.69 18.35 22.57
CA GLY A 609 15.02 18.63 21.30
C GLY A 609 15.89 18.37 20.07
N ASN A 610 17.07 17.75 20.19
CA ASN A 610 17.89 17.44 19.01
C ASN A 610 17.25 16.29 18.21
N LEU A 611 17.41 16.34 16.89
CA LEU A 611 16.78 15.41 15.96
C LEU A 611 17.82 14.50 15.33
N SER A 612 17.56 13.20 15.30
CA SER A 612 18.41 12.25 14.58
C SER A 612 18.36 12.47 13.07
N ILE A 613 19.33 11.89 12.35
CA ILE A 613 19.15 11.59 10.93
C ILE A 613 17.91 10.70 10.76
N ALA A 614 17.11 10.97 9.73
CA ALA A 614 15.87 10.24 9.50
C ALA A 614 16.12 8.84 8.90
N SER A 615 15.36 7.86 9.35
CA SER A 615 15.27 6.54 8.71
C SER A 615 14.06 6.50 7.77
N ASN A 616 14.25 6.00 6.56
CA ASN A 616 13.23 6.03 5.51
C ASN A 616 12.95 4.61 4.98
N ILE A 617 11.69 4.33 4.67
CA ILE A 617 11.27 3.13 3.94
C ILE A 617 10.07 3.46 3.05
N ASN A 618 10.01 2.86 1.87
CA ASN A 618 8.81 2.89 1.03
C ASN A 618 8.00 1.62 1.26
N VAL A 619 6.71 1.76 1.57
CA VAL A 619 5.80 0.64 1.80
C VAL A 619 4.64 0.76 0.84
N GLN A 620 4.38 -0.28 0.06
CA GLN A 620 3.21 -0.35 -0.83
C GLN A 620 2.10 -1.15 -0.16
N THR A 621 0.91 -0.56 -0.04
CA THR A 621 -0.29 -1.30 0.39
C THR A 621 -0.68 -2.35 -0.63
N ILE A 622 -1.33 -3.42 -0.19
CA ILE A 622 -1.77 -4.49 -1.09
C ILE A 622 -2.78 -3.90 -2.09
N ALA A 623 -2.66 -4.27 -3.37
CA ALA A 623 -3.65 -3.90 -4.38
C ALA A 623 -4.96 -4.67 -4.12
N PRO A 624 -6.13 -4.05 -4.30
CA PRO A 624 -7.39 -4.74 -4.06
C PRO A 624 -7.52 -5.92 -5.02
N ASP A 625 -8.01 -7.05 -4.51
CA ASP A 625 -8.25 -8.21 -5.36
C ASP A 625 -9.46 -7.95 -6.27
N THR A 626 -9.20 -7.96 -7.58
CA THR A 626 -10.19 -7.65 -8.63
C THR A 626 -10.50 -8.86 -9.51
N GLN A 627 -9.81 -9.98 -9.30
CA GLN A 627 -10.01 -11.18 -10.08
C GLN A 627 -11.14 -12.00 -9.46
N ALA A 628 -12.14 -12.34 -10.27
CA ALA A 628 -13.23 -13.19 -9.81
C ALA A 628 -12.81 -14.67 -9.81
N PRO A 629 -13.37 -15.50 -8.90
CA PRO A 629 -13.18 -16.94 -8.92
C PRO A 629 -13.54 -17.59 -10.25
N THR A 630 -12.94 -18.75 -10.53
CA THR A 630 -13.36 -19.58 -11.66
C THR A 630 -14.82 -20.02 -11.50
N VAL A 631 -15.53 -20.15 -12.63
CA VAL A 631 -16.94 -20.58 -12.64
C VAL A 631 -17.04 -21.99 -12.06
N PRO A 632 -17.96 -22.26 -11.11
CA PRO A 632 -18.16 -23.61 -10.57
C PRO A 632 -18.40 -24.62 -11.69
N ALA A 633 -17.54 -25.63 -11.78
CA ALA A 633 -17.58 -26.63 -12.84
C ALA A 633 -18.36 -27.88 -12.40
N ASN A 634 -18.74 -28.73 -13.37
CA ASN A 634 -19.35 -30.05 -13.13
C ASN A 634 -20.60 -29.99 -12.23
N LEU A 635 -21.48 -29.00 -12.44
CA LEU A 635 -22.76 -28.93 -11.74
C LEU A 635 -23.59 -30.19 -12.10
N ALA A 636 -23.85 -31.02 -11.10
CA ALA A 636 -24.53 -32.29 -11.20
C ALA A 636 -25.75 -32.33 -10.27
N VAL A 637 -26.73 -33.19 -10.60
CA VAL A 637 -27.96 -33.40 -9.83
C VAL A 637 -28.08 -34.85 -9.40
N ALA A 638 -28.59 -35.09 -8.20
CA ALA A 638 -28.86 -36.41 -7.64
C ALA A 638 -30.15 -36.40 -6.80
N ASN A 639 -30.61 -37.59 -6.39
CA ASN A 639 -31.70 -37.78 -5.43
C ASN A 639 -33.00 -37.02 -5.76
N VAL A 640 -33.33 -36.91 -7.05
CA VAL A 640 -34.55 -36.22 -7.50
C VAL A 640 -35.77 -37.01 -7.03
N SER A 641 -36.61 -36.37 -6.22
CA SER A 641 -37.89 -36.88 -5.72
C SER A 641 -39.05 -36.00 -6.21
N GLN A 642 -40.26 -36.24 -5.70
CA GLN A 642 -41.42 -35.39 -5.96
C GLN A 642 -41.29 -34.00 -5.34
N THR A 643 -40.51 -33.83 -4.27
CA THR A 643 -40.46 -32.56 -3.52
C THR A 643 -39.02 -32.14 -3.18
N SER A 644 -38.02 -32.81 -3.73
CA SER A 644 -36.61 -32.56 -3.42
C SER A 644 -35.69 -32.94 -4.56
N PHE A 645 -34.47 -32.40 -4.55
CA PHE A 645 -33.32 -32.90 -5.28
C PHE A 645 -32.05 -32.32 -4.67
N ASP A 646 -30.92 -32.99 -4.87
CA ASP A 646 -29.61 -32.51 -4.43
C ASP A 646 -28.78 -32.07 -5.63
N ILE A 647 -27.97 -31.02 -5.44
CA ILE A 647 -26.99 -30.56 -6.41
C ILE A 647 -25.58 -30.65 -5.83
N SER A 648 -24.59 -30.86 -6.70
CA SER A 648 -23.18 -30.78 -6.34
C SER A 648 -22.35 -30.19 -7.48
N TRP A 649 -21.21 -29.60 -7.15
CA TRP A 649 -20.29 -29.01 -8.13
C TRP A 649 -18.83 -29.20 -7.69
N SER A 650 -17.91 -28.96 -8.61
CA SER A 650 -16.47 -28.93 -8.31
C SER A 650 -16.08 -27.58 -7.71
N ALA A 651 -15.13 -27.61 -6.78
CA ALA A 651 -14.64 -26.38 -6.17
C ALA A 651 -14.00 -25.45 -7.21
N SER A 652 -14.38 -24.18 -7.16
CA SER A 652 -13.74 -23.09 -7.87
C SER A 652 -12.36 -22.79 -7.29
N THR A 653 -11.53 -22.13 -8.09
CA THR A 653 -10.20 -21.65 -7.73
C THR A 653 -10.13 -20.15 -7.93
N ASP A 654 -9.28 -19.50 -7.18
CA ASP A 654 -9.07 -18.05 -7.22
C ASP A 654 -7.60 -17.74 -6.91
N ASN A 655 -7.12 -16.54 -7.27
CA ASN A 655 -5.76 -16.09 -6.99
C ASN A 655 -5.51 -15.84 -5.50
N VAL A 656 -6.54 -15.51 -4.72
CA VAL A 656 -6.47 -15.38 -3.27
C VAL A 656 -7.17 -16.55 -2.59
N ALA A 657 -8.50 -16.59 -2.65
CA ALA A 657 -9.30 -17.65 -2.03
C ALA A 657 -10.77 -17.58 -2.45
N VAL A 658 -11.40 -18.74 -2.66
CA VAL A 658 -12.86 -18.83 -2.77
C VAL A 658 -13.45 -19.02 -1.37
N THR A 659 -14.30 -18.10 -0.93
CA THR A 659 -14.86 -18.11 0.44
C THR A 659 -16.27 -18.68 0.51
N ALA A 660 -17.06 -18.58 -0.56
CA ALA A 660 -18.43 -19.08 -0.57
C ALA A 660 -18.96 -19.34 -1.99
N TYR A 661 -20.09 -20.03 -2.04
CA TYR A 661 -20.96 -20.21 -3.21
C TYR A 661 -22.34 -19.65 -2.89
N GLU A 662 -22.90 -18.89 -3.80
CA GLU A 662 -24.31 -18.49 -3.76
C GLU A 662 -25.12 -19.44 -4.65
N VAL A 663 -26.14 -20.05 -4.06
CA VAL A 663 -27.04 -21.00 -4.72
C VAL A 663 -28.39 -20.33 -4.92
N TYR A 664 -28.89 -20.36 -6.14
CA TYR A 664 -30.15 -19.77 -6.53
C TYR A 664 -31.12 -20.81 -7.08
N LEU A 665 -32.40 -20.63 -6.79
CA LEU A 665 -33.53 -21.35 -7.39
C LEU A 665 -34.43 -20.33 -8.07
N ASP A 666 -34.64 -20.46 -9.39
CA ASP A 666 -35.43 -19.53 -10.21
C ASP A 666 -35.03 -18.06 -10.03
N ASN A 667 -33.71 -17.83 -9.93
CA ASN A 667 -33.07 -16.53 -9.68
C ASN A 667 -33.27 -15.95 -8.26
N ILE A 668 -33.86 -16.69 -7.34
CA ILE A 668 -33.92 -16.32 -5.92
C ILE A 668 -32.73 -16.94 -5.19
N LEU A 669 -31.94 -16.12 -4.49
CA LEU A 669 -30.86 -16.60 -3.64
C LEU A 669 -31.45 -17.43 -2.49
N VAL A 670 -31.14 -18.72 -2.43
CA VAL A 670 -31.63 -19.62 -1.38
C VAL A 670 -30.60 -19.88 -0.30
N ALA A 671 -29.31 -19.84 -0.65
CA ALA A 671 -28.23 -20.13 0.28
C ALA A 671 -26.91 -19.47 -0.13
N THR A 672 -26.09 -19.17 0.87
CA THR A 672 -24.67 -18.83 0.73
C THR A 672 -23.88 -19.74 1.64
N GLN A 673 -22.90 -20.46 1.10
CA GLN A 673 -22.26 -21.57 1.81
C GLN A 673 -20.87 -21.91 1.28
N THR A 674 -20.06 -22.60 2.06
CA THR A 674 -18.72 -23.07 1.64
C THR A 674 -18.75 -24.47 1.01
N ALA A 675 -19.74 -25.28 1.36
CA ALA A 675 -19.91 -26.62 0.83
C ALA A 675 -20.22 -26.59 -0.67
N THR A 676 -19.70 -27.57 -1.41
CA THR A 676 -19.91 -27.70 -2.86
C THR A 676 -21.12 -28.57 -3.22
N ASN A 677 -22.13 -28.60 -2.36
CA ASN A 677 -23.38 -29.32 -2.54
C ASN A 677 -24.54 -28.65 -1.80
N TYR A 678 -25.76 -28.74 -2.31
CA TYR A 678 -26.94 -28.21 -1.66
C TYR A 678 -28.16 -29.09 -1.93
N GLY A 679 -28.97 -29.34 -0.89
CA GLY A 679 -30.21 -30.12 -0.99
C GLY A 679 -31.43 -29.22 -0.97
N PHE A 680 -32.23 -29.26 -2.02
CA PHE A 680 -33.53 -28.61 -2.07
C PHE A 680 -34.60 -29.54 -1.53
N THR A 681 -35.50 -29.02 -0.69
CA THR A 681 -36.64 -29.75 -0.13
C THR A 681 -37.90 -28.91 -0.24
N THR A 682 -39.07 -29.49 0.04
CA THR A 682 -40.38 -28.79 0.03
C THR A 682 -40.77 -28.18 -1.33
N LEU A 683 -40.25 -28.73 -2.42
CA LEU A 683 -40.57 -28.31 -3.79
C LEU A 683 -41.93 -28.86 -4.24
N SER A 684 -42.50 -28.25 -5.28
CA SER A 684 -43.75 -28.72 -5.90
C SER A 684 -43.48 -29.85 -6.88
N ALA A 685 -44.25 -30.94 -6.80
CA ALA A 685 -44.13 -32.08 -7.70
C ALA A 685 -44.40 -31.72 -9.16
N GLY A 686 -43.75 -32.42 -10.08
CA GLY A 686 -43.86 -32.20 -11.52
C GLY A 686 -43.43 -30.81 -11.99
N THR A 687 -42.69 -30.06 -11.18
CA THR A 687 -42.29 -28.67 -11.49
C THR A 687 -40.83 -28.61 -11.94
N THR A 688 -40.56 -27.80 -12.96
CA THR A 688 -39.21 -27.52 -13.46
C THR A 688 -38.64 -26.28 -12.78
N TYR A 689 -37.44 -26.41 -12.23
CA TYR A 689 -36.69 -25.36 -11.55
C TYR A 689 -35.36 -25.08 -12.28
N ILE A 690 -34.94 -23.81 -12.29
CA ILE A 690 -33.63 -23.39 -12.76
C ILE A 690 -32.72 -23.16 -11.56
N VAL A 691 -31.67 -23.95 -11.46
CA VAL A 691 -30.62 -23.78 -10.45
C VAL A 691 -29.48 -22.98 -11.03
N LYS A 692 -28.97 -22.01 -10.27
CA LYS A 692 -27.72 -21.30 -10.57
C LYS A 692 -26.77 -21.38 -9.38
N VAL A 693 -25.49 -21.57 -9.66
CA VAL A 693 -24.43 -21.52 -8.65
C VAL A 693 -23.32 -20.61 -9.16
N LEU A 694 -22.85 -19.73 -8.29
CA LEU A 694 -21.71 -18.86 -8.55
C LEU A 694 -20.79 -18.84 -7.33
N ALA A 695 -19.49 -18.70 -7.58
CA ALA A 695 -18.46 -18.63 -6.54
C ALA A 695 -18.18 -17.18 -6.17
N LYS A 696 -17.79 -16.97 -4.91
CA LYS A 696 -17.44 -15.69 -4.34
C LYS A 696 -16.11 -15.82 -3.59
N ASP A 697 -15.21 -14.87 -3.80
CA ASP A 697 -13.95 -14.77 -3.05
C ASP A 697 -14.11 -13.95 -1.76
N GLU A 698 -12.98 -13.66 -1.11
CA GLU A 698 -12.94 -12.83 0.12
C GLU A 698 -13.18 -11.34 -0.18
N ALA A 699 -12.71 -10.83 -1.32
CA ALA A 699 -12.89 -9.45 -1.78
C ALA A 699 -14.33 -9.15 -2.24
N GLY A 700 -15.14 -10.18 -2.46
CA GLY A 700 -16.52 -10.09 -2.89
C GLY A 700 -16.73 -10.14 -4.40
N ASN A 701 -15.69 -10.44 -5.19
CA ASN A 701 -15.85 -10.69 -6.62
C ASN A 701 -16.64 -11.98 -6.83
N LYS A 702 -17.49 -11.98 -7.87
CA LYS A 702 -18.38 -13.10 -8.19
C LYS A 702 -18.01 -13.69 -9.54
N SER A 703 -17.88 -15.01 -9.60
CA SER A 703 -17.75 -15.72 -10.87
C SER A 703 -19.01 -15.53 -11.72
N ALA A 704 -18.91 -15.80 -13.02
CA ALA A 704 -20.12 -16.10 -13.80
C ALA A 704 -20.83 -17.33 -13.21
N ALA A 705 -22.15 -17.44 -13.42
CA ALA A 705 -22.93 -18.54 -12.90
C ALA A 705 -22.86 -19.78 -13.81
N THR A 706 -22.76 -20.96 -13.21
CA THR A 706 -23.14 -22.22 -13.86
C THR A 706 -24.63 -22.46 -13.60
N GLN A 707 -25.35 -23.06 -14.55
CA GLN A 707 -26.79 -23.27 -14.42
C GLN A 707 -27.25 -24.61 -14.99
N LEU A 708 -28.32 -25.15 -14.40
CA LEU A 708 -28.98 -26.37 -14.85
C LEU A 708 -30.49 -26.27 -14.63
N SER A 709 -31.28 -26.91 -15.50
CA SER A 709 -32.72 -27.07 -15.35
C SER A 709 -33.04 -28.47 -14.83
N ILE A 710 -33.85 -28.57 -13.77
CA ILE A 710 -34.18 -29.82 -13.08
C ILE A 710 -35.68 -29.89 -12.87
N SER A 711 -36.32 -31.01 -13.21
CA SER A 711 -37.74 -31.27 -12.93
C SER A 711 -37.87 -32.27 -11.79
N THR A 712 -38.63 -31.92 -10.75
CA THR A 712 -39.04 -32.89 -9.70
C THR A 712 -39.94 -33.97 -10.28
N GLN A 713 -39.99 -35.15 -9.67
CA GLN A 713 -40.89 -36.22 -10.08
C GLN A 713 -42.37 -35.79 -9.97
N SER A 714 -43.23 -36.38 -10.79
CA SER A 714 -44.68 -36.13 -10.75
C SER A 714 -45.31 -36.63 -9.46
N ALA A 715 -46.39 -35.96 -9.03
CA ALA A 715 -47.19 -36.41 -7.90
C ALA A 715 -47.77 -37.81 -8.16
N PRO A 716 -48.02 -38.60 -7.12
CA PRO A 716 -48.69 -39.86 -7.26
C PRO A 716 -50.14 -39.64 -7.75
N SER A 717 -50.65 -40.54 -8.58
CA SER A 717 -51.98 -40.53 -9.17
C SER A 717 -52.51 -41.97 -9.23
N SER A 718 -53.77 -42.13 -8.85
CA SER A 718 -54.52 -43.38 -8.91
C SER A 718 -55.89 -43.09 -9.51
N LYS A 719 -56.40 -44.02 -10.32
CA LYS A 719 -57.66 -43.91 -11.03
C LYS A 719 -58.39 -45.23 -10.97
N VAL A 720 -59.62 -45.21 -10.45
CA VAL A 720 -60.55 -46.34 -10.57
C VAL A 720 -60.96 -46.44 -12.04
N LEU A 721 -60.59 -47.55 -12.68
CA LEU A 721 -60.90 -47.81 -14.09
C LEU A 721 -62.34 -48.29 -14.23
N ILE A 722 -62.75 -49.20 -13.35
CA ILE A 722 -64.11 -49.71 -13.27
C ILE A 722 -64.43 -50.07 -11.83
N ALA A 723 -65.69 -49.83 -11.44
CA ALA A 723 -66.23 -50.24 -10.17
C ALA A 723 -67.69 -50.67 -10.38
N SER A 724 -68.00 -51.92 -10.06
CA SER A 724 -69.26 -52.56 -10.44
C SER A 724 -69.86 -53.33 -9.27
N ASP A 725 -71.03 -52.89 -8.83
CA ASP A 725 -71.92 -53.59 -7.89
C ASP A 725 -73.08 -54.27 -8.61
N PHE A 726 -73.20 -54.08 -9.93
CA PHE A 726 -74.17 -54.74 -10.81
C PHE A 726 -75.66 -54.50 -10.51
N GLU A 727 -75.97 -53.69 -9.49
CA GLU A 727 -77.33 -53.30 -9.12
C GLU A 727 -78.05 -52.48 -10.20
N SER A 728 -77.30 -51.89 -11.13
CA SER A 728 -77.83 -51.11 -12.27
C SER A 728 -77.71 -51.84 -13.61
N GLY A 729 -77.46 -53.16 -13.59
CA GLY A 729 -77.22 -53.97 -14.77
C GLY A 729 -75.74 -54.32 -14.91
N TRP A 730 -75.21 -54.35 -16.13
CA TRP A 730 -73.83 -54.82 -16.37
C TRP A 730 -72.72 -53.81 -16.04
N ASP A 731 -73.03 -52.58 -15.59
CA ASP A 731 -72.01 -51.58 -15.21
C ASP A 731 -70.87 -51.37 -16.22
N ASN A 732 -71.23 -51.37 -17.51
CA ASN A 732 -70.33 -51.31 -18.69
C ASN A 732 -69.52 -52.57 -19.00
N TRP A 733 -69.66 -53.65 -18.24
CA TRP A 733 -69.17 -54.96 -18.64
C TRP A 733 -69.95 -55.49 -19.84
N ILE A 734 -69.26 -56.25 -20.67
CA ILE A 734 -69.80 -56.90 -21.86
C ILE A 734 -69.91 -58.39 -21.56
N SER A 735 -71.14 -58.92 -21.60
CA SER A 735 -71.39 -60.36 -21.51
C SER A 735 -70.76 -61.10 -22.67
N GLY A 736 -70.15 -62.23 -22.36
CA GLY A 736 -69.56 -63.18 -23.29
C GLY A 736 -70.56 -63.98 -24.12
N GLY A 737 -71.82 -64.10 -23.64
CA GLY A 737 -72.89 -64.76 -24.38
C GLY A 737 -73.64 -65.80 -23.56
N SER A 738 -73.57 -67.06 -23.99
CA SER A 738 -74.50 -68.14 -23.59
C SER A 738 -74.55 -68.42 -22.10
N ASP A 739 -73.41 -68.25 -21.41
CA ASP A 739 -73.22 -68.72 -20.04
C ASP A 739 -72.72 -67.58 -19.14
N ALA A 740 -73.09 -66.34 -19.48
CA ALA A 740 -72.77 -65.15 -18.71
C ALA A 740 -74.01 -64.25 -18.59
N TYR A 741 -74.63 -64.22 -17.42
CA TYR A 741 -75.88 -63.50 -17.20
C TYR A 741 -75.90 -62.72 -15.87
N LEU A 742 -76.79 -61.74 -15.79
CA LEU A 742 -77.04 -61.02 -14.55
C LEU A 742 -77.97 -61.84 -13.67
N TYR A 743 -77.45 -62.35 -12.56
CA TYR A 743 -78.20 -63.09 -11.55
C TYR A 743 -78.87 -62.13 -10.57
N SER A 744 -80.04 -62.52 -10.05
CA SER A 744 -80.68 -61.82 -8.95
C SER A 744 -81.08 -62.79 -7.85
N GLY A 745 -80.55 -62.60 -6.64
CA GLY A 745 -80.85 -63.45 -5.50
C GLY A 745 -79.78 -63.44 -4.41
N ASN A 746 -79.74 -64.49 -3.60
CA ASN A 746 -78.94 -64.53 -2.37
C ASN A 746 -77.45 -64.88 -2.58
N ARG A 747 -77.02 -65.00 -3.84
CA ARG A 747 -75.63 -65.26 -4.26
C ARG A 747 -74.92 -63.97 -4.73
N SER A 748 -75.51 -62.82 -4.42
CA SER A 748 -74.91 -61.49 -4.58
C SER A 748 -74.42 -61.03 -3.21
N TYR A 749 -73.15 -60.61 -3.12
CA TYR A 749 -72.50 -60.24 -1.87
C TYR A 749 -73.09 -58.95 -1.29
N GLN A 750 -73.34 -57.95 -2.15
CA GLN A 750 -73.95 -56.69 -1.76
C GLN A 750 -75.11 -56.37 -2.70
N GLY A 751 -76.29 -56.10 -2.15
CA GLY A 751 -77.48 -55.78 -2.96
C GLY A 751 -78.23 -57.04 -3.42
N LEU A 752 -78.79 -56.99 -4.62
CA LEU A 752 -79.64 -58.03 -5.21
C LEU A 752 -79.08 -58.67 -6.47
N TYR A 753 -78.04 -58.10 -7.09
CA TYR A 753 -77.56 -58.50 -8.41
C TYR A 753 -76.06 -58.86 -8.37
N SER A 754 -75.69 -59.90 -9.10
CA SER A 754 -74.29 -60.27 -9.37
C SER A 754 -74.19 -60.86 -10.78
N VAL A 755 -72.97 -61.01 -11.31
CA VAL A 755 -72.75 -61.67 -12.60
C VAL A 755 -72.52 -63.15 -12.38
N ASP A 756 -73.38 -63.99 -12.93
CA ASP A 756 -73.21 -65.44 -12.94
C ASP A 756 -72.50 -65.85 -14.23
N LEU A 757 -71.35 -66.52 -14.08
CA LEU A 757 -70.60 -67.13 -15.16
C LEU A 757 -70.66 -68.64 -14.98
N GLN A 758 -71.17 -69.36 -15.97
CA GLN A 758 -71.36 -70.81 -15.90
C GLN A 758 -70.46 -71.57 -16.87
N ASP A 759 -70.00 -72.75 -16.46
CA ASP A 759 -69.37 -73.77 -17.32
C ASP A 759 -68.15 -73.26 -18.14
N ASP A 760 -67.43 -74.17 -18.82
CA ASP A 760 -66.45 -73.81 -19.85
C ASP A 760 -67.13 -73.71 -21.22
N SER A 761 -67.53 -72.49 -21.58
CA SER A 761 -67.90 -72.14 -22.96
C SER A 761 -66.94 -71.13 -23.60
N GLY A 762 -65.71 -71.08 -23.09
CA GLY A 762 -64.69 -70.16 -23.57
C GLY A 762 -65.06 -68.68 -23.35
N GLU A 763 -65.20 -67.91 -24.42
CA GLU A 763 -65.65 -66.52 -24.27
C GLU A 763 -67.13 -66.39 -23.88
N GLY A 764 -67.94 -67.45 -24.04
CA GLY A 764 -69.36 -67.47 -23.69
C GLY A 764 -69.64 -67.38 -22.19
N SER A 765 -68.71 -67.86 -21.36
CA SER A 765 -68.75 -67.90 -19.89
C SER A 765 -67.91 -66.78 -19.26
N ALA A 766 -67.78 -65.65 -19.96
CA ALA A 766 -66.94 -64.54 -19.54
C ALA A 766 -67.70 -63.21 -19.41
N MET A 767 -67.21 -62.35 -18.53
CA MET A 767 -67.51 -60.91 -18.58
C MET A 767 -66.25 -60.12 -18.89
N THR A 768 -66.32 -59.22 -19.86
CA THR A 768 -65.16 -58.43 -20.33
C THR A 768 -65.39 -56.93 -20.14
N SER A 769 -64.39 -56.24 -19.60
CA SER A 769 -64.45 -54.80 -19.38
C SER A 769 -64.37 -54.00 -20.70
N PRO A 770 -64.74 -52.71 -20.69
CA PRO A 770 -64.33 -51.78 -21.74
C PRO A 770 -62.80 -51.67 -21.87
N SER A 771 -62.34 -51.00 -22.94
CA SER A 771 -60.93 -50.63 -23.10
C SER A 771 -60.56 -49.44 -22.21
N PHE A 772 -59.39 -49.52 -21.58
CA PHE A 772 -58.82 -48.45 -20.77
C PHE A 772 -57.45 -48.04 -21.31
N ASN A 773 -57.20 -46.73 -21.37
CA ASN A 773 -55.85 -46.22 -21.57
C ASN A 773 -55.14 -46.13 -20.23
N ILE A 774 -54.21 -47.06 -19.98
CA ILE A 774 -53.48 -47.14 -18.72
C ILE A 774 -51.98 -46.88 -18.86
N THR A 775 -51.53 -46.36 -20.02
CA THR A 775 -50.11 -46.05 -20.30
C THR A 775 -49.47 -45.06 -19.33
N ALA A 776 -50.27 -44.28 -18.61
CA ALA A 776 -49.81 -43.30 -17.63
C ALA A 776 -49.59 -43.89 -16.21
N TYR A 777 -49.92 -45.16 -16.01
CA TYR A 777 -49.86 -45.85 -14.71
C TYR A 777 -48.80 -46.96 -14.75
N ASN A 778 -48.36 -47.43 -13.57
CA ASN A 778 -47.36 -48.48 -13.45
C ASN A 778 -47.83 -49.69 -12.61
N GLN A 779 -49.00 -49.61 -11.98
CA GLN A 779 -49.60 -50.69 -11.18
C GLN A 779 -51.10 -50.80 -11.46
N ILE A 780 -51.63 -52.03 -11.40
CA ILE A 780 -53.05 -52.35 -11.42
C ILE A 780 -53.39 -53.19 -10.19
N ASP A 781 -54.43 -52.76 -9.49
CA ASP A 781 -55.05 -53.48 -8.38
C ASP A 781 -56.48 -53.89 -8.76
N ILE A 782 -56.85 -55.14 -8.55
CA ILE A 782 -58.19 -55.69 -8.75
C ILE A 782 -58.68 -56.23 -7.41
N GLU A 783 -59.87 -55.81 -6.97
CA GLU A 783 -60.59 -56.43 -5.87
C GLU A 783 -61.96 -56.86 -6.37
N PHE A 784 -62.41 -58.06 -6.00
CA PHE A 784 -63.76 -58.50 -6.30
C PHE A 784 -64.23 -59.54 -5.28
N TYR A 785 -65.54 -59.68 -5.18
CA TYR A 785 -66.19 -60.65 -4.32
C TYR A 785 -66.81 -61.72 -5.20
N TYR A 786 -66.85 -62.95 -4.69
CA TYR A 786 -67.48 -64.03 -5.42
C TYR A 786 -68.10 -65.10 -4.53
N TYR A 787 -69.07 -65.81 -5.08
CA TYR A 787 -69.69 -67.00 -4.51
C TYR A 787 -69.67 -68.12 -5.54
N SER A 788 -69.28 -69.33 -5.13
CA SER A 788 -69.28 -70.51 -6.00
C SER A 788 -70.41 -71.48 -5.65
N TYR A 789 -70.99 -72.10 -6.67
CA TYR A 789 -72.00 -73.14 -6.54
C TYR A 789 -71.75 -74.26 -7.54
N SER A 790 -71.91 -75.50 -7.10
CA SER A 790 -71.69 -76.73 -7.88
C SER A 790 -70.24 -77.06 -8.28
N MET A 791 -69.30 -76.11 -8.30
CA MET A 791 -67.88 -76.32 -8.66
C MET A 791 -67.21 -77.55 -8.00
N GLU A 792 -66.89 -78.58 -8.76
CA GLU A 792 -66.16 -79.76 -8.31
C GLU A 792 -64.67 -79.49 -8.04
N THR A 793 -64.02 -80.42 -7.33
CA THR A 793 -62.61 -80.25 -6.95
C THR A 793 -61.70 -80.14 -8.18
N ASN A 794 -60.86 -79.11 -8.20
CA ASN A 794 -59.96 -78.69 -9.28
C ASN A 794 -60.61 -77.94 -10.46
N GLU A 795 -61.89 -77.61 -10.40
CA GLU A 795 -62.48 -76.67 -11.35
C GLU A 795 -62.11 -75.24 -11.01
N ASP A 796 -62.03 -74.36 -12.02
CA ASP A 796 -61.52 -73.02 -11.82
C ASP A 796 -62.23 -71.93 -12.62
N PHE A 797 -61.92 -70.70 -12.24
CA PHE A 797 -62.19 -69.52 -13.05
C PHE A 797 -60.96 -68.62 -13.06
N PHE A 798 -60.85 -67.78 -14.08
CA PHE A 798 -59.70 -66.92 -14.32
C PHE A 798 -60.05 -65.45 -14.26
N VAL A 799 -59.06 -64.67 -13.82
CA VAL A 799 -58.95 -63.26 -14.18
C VAL A 799 -57.87 -63.12 -15.24
N LYS A 800 -58.23 -62.49 -16.36
CA LYS A 800 -57.35 -62.28 -17.52
C LYS A 800 -57.20 -60.79 -17.83
N TYR A 801 -56.01 -60.42 -18.29
CA TYR A 801 -55.62 -59.06 -18.68
C TYR A 801 -55.19 -59.02 -20.15
N PHE A 802 -55.75 -58.09 -20.92
CA PHE A 802 -55.34 -57.81 -22.30
C PHE A 802 -54.28 -56.72 -22.33
N ASP A 803 -53.08 -57.07 -22.77
CA ASP A 803 -51.89 -56.21 -22.75
C ASP A 803 -51.72 -55.32 -24.01
N GLY A 804 -52.77 -55.20 -24.81
CA GLY A 804 -52.77 -54.55 -26.12
C GLY A 804 -52.45 -55.49 -27.29
N SER A 805 -52.00 -56.72 -27.03
CA SER A 805 -51.71 -57.74 -28.05
C SER A 805 -52.37 -59.09 -27.79
N SER A 806 -52.35 -59.56 -26.54
CA SER A 806 -52.84 -60.88 -26.14
C SER A 806 -53.52 -60.87 -24.77
N TRP A 807 -54.39 -61.87 -24.55
CA TRP A 807 -54.97 -62.14 -23.24
C TRP A 807 -54.01 -62.99 -22.41
N ASN A 808 -53.64 -62.49 -21.23
CA ASN A 808 -52.80 -63.18 -20.25
C ASN A 808 -53.64 -63.53 -19.03
N THR A 809 -53.52 -64.76 -18.50
CA THR A 809 -54.10 -65.11 -17.19
C THR A 809 -53.27 -64.44 -16.09
N VAL A 810 -53.90 -63.56 -15.32
CA VAL A 810 -53.27 -62.89 -14.17
C VAL A 810 -53.56 -63.61 -12.87
N ALA A 811 -54.66 -64.36 -12.77
CA ALA A 811 -54.96 -65.25 -11.66
C ALA A 811 -55.88 -66.41 -12.09
N SER A 812 -55.71 -67.56 -11.43
CA SER A 812 -56.59 -68.74 -11.50
C SER A 812 -57.04 -69.04 -10.07
N PHE A 813 -58.33 -69.34 -9.91
CA PHE A 813 -58.97 -69.63 -8.64
C PHE A 813 -59.57 -71.02 -8.72
N VAL A 814 -59.07 -71.95 -7.92
CA VAL A 814 -59.35 -73.38 -8.06
C VAL A 814 -60.18 -73.89 -6.88
N SER A 815 -61.30 -74.57 -7.15
CA SER A 815 -62.17 -75.19 -6.15
C SER A 815 -61.43 -76.30 -5.38
N GLY A 816 -61.53 -76.25 -4.05
CA GLY A 816 -60.80 -77.10 -3.12
C GLY A 816 -59.35 -76.67 -2.84
N VAL A 817 -58.88 -75.58 -3.47
CA VAL A 817 -57.58 -74.95 -3.21
C VAL A 817 -57.78 -73.53 -2.68
N ASP A 818 -58.42 -72.68 -3.49
CA ASP A 818 -58.62 -71.26 -3.19
C ASP A 818 -59.99 -70.99 -2.55
N PHE A 819 -61.00 -71.82 -2.87
CA PHE A 819 -62.35 -71.69 -2.33
C PHE A 819 -63.07 -73.02 -2.20
N ASP A 820 -64.10 -73.05 -1.35
CA ASP A 820 -65.09 -74.12 -1.25
C ASP A 820 -66.46 -73.61 -1.71
N ASN A 821 -67.25 -74.49 -2.33
CA ASN A 821 -68.63 -74.17 -2.71
C ASN A 821 -69.47 -73.68 -1.53
N ASN A 822 -70.45 -72.85 -1.85
CA ASN A 822 -71.44 -72.28 -0.93
C ASN A 822 -70.89 -71.27 0.09
N ASN A 823 -69.77 -70.62 -0.22
CA ASN A 823 -69.20 -69.56 0.61
C ASN A 823 -68.88 -68.32 -0.23
N TYR A 824 -68.78 -67.18 0.44
CA TYR A 824 -68.29 -65.94 -0.17
C TYR A 824 -66.81 -65.75 0.09
N TYR A 825 -66.14 -65.20 -0.92
CA TYR A 825 -64.73 -64.87 -0.88
C TYR A 825 -64.50 -63.46 -1.41
N VAL A 826 -63.45 -62.83 -0.92
CA VAL A 826 -62.85 -61.65 -1.53
C VAL A 826 -61.50 -62.05 -2.09
N ALA A 827 -61.24 -61.62 -3.32
CA ALA A 827 -59.96 -61.77 -3.98
C ALA A 827 -59.38 -60.39 -4.26
N THR A 828 -58.10 -60.22 -3.90
CA THR A 828 -57.29 -59.06 -4.25
C THR A 828 -56.10 -59.48 -5.10
N LEU A 829 -55.91 -58.82 -6.24
CA LEU A 829 -54.83 -59.04 -7.19
C LEU A 829 -54.08 -57.72 -7.41
N SER A 830 -52.75 -57.77 -7.45
CA SER A 830 -51.91 -56.63 -7.81
C SER A 830 -50.82 -57.06 -8.79
N PHE A 831 -50.65 -56.31 -9.89
CA PHE A 831 -49.56 -56.49 -10.83
C PHE A 831 -49.06 -55.17 -11.41
N ASP A 832 -47.83 -55.16 -11.91
CA ASP A 832 -47.16 -53.95 -12.37
C ASP A 832 -46.69 -53.99 -13.85
N ALA A 833 -46.28 -52.83 -14.36
CA ALA A 833 -45.83 -52.64 -15.73
C ALA A 833 -44.50 -53.38 -16.07
N SER A 834 -43.82 -53.98 -15.09
CA SER A 834 -42.69 -54.87 -15.32
C SER A 834 -43.12 -56.31 -15.64
N GLN A 835 -44.32 -56.71 -15.22
CA GLN A 835 -44.88 -58.04 -15.47
C GLN A 835 -45.69 -58.09 -16.77
N TYR A 836 -46.47 -57.04 -17.04
CA TYR A 836 -47.33 -56.96 -18.23
C TYR A 836 -47.23 -55.60 -18.93
N ASN A 837 -47.42 -55.57 -20.25
CA ASN A 837 -47.44 -54.31 -20.98
C ASN A 837 -48.72 -53.51 -20.70
N PHE A 838 -48.58 -52.25 -20.29
CA PHE A 838 -49.71 -51.35 -20.01
C PHE A 838 -50.05 -50.56 -21.28
N ALA A 839 -51.13 -50.96 -21.94
CA ALA A 839 -51.52 -50.45 -23.24
C ALA A 839 -52.61 -49.36 -23.17
N SER A 840 -52.82 -48.67 -24.30
CA SER A 840 -53.87 -47.66 -24.43
C SER A 840 -55.29 -48.24 -24.56
N ASP A 841 -55.39 -49.53 -24.81
CA ASP A 841 -56.63 -50.27 -25.08
C ASP A 841 -56.81 -51.49 -24.16
N ALA A 842 -56.12 -51.50 -23.02
CA ALA A 842 -56.09 -52.59 -22.05
C ALA A 842 -57.50 -52.98 -21.56
N LYS A 843 -57.72 -54.27 -21.28
CA LYS A 843 -59.02 -54.83 -20.83
C LYS A 843 -58.82 -55.89 -19.76
N PHE A 844 -59.88 -56.15 -19.01
CA PHE A 844 -59.96 -57.15 -17.96
C PHE A 844 -61.09 -58.13 -18.27
N ARG A 845 -60.92 -59.39 -17.90
CA ARG A 845 -61.92 -60.43 -18.13
C ARG A 845 -61.97 -61.40 -16.95
N PHE A 846 -63.17 -61.72 -16.51
CA PHE A 846 -63.45 -62.86 -15.64
C PHE A 846 -64.05 -63.95 -16.50
N GLN A 847 -63.60 -65.19 -16.36
CA GLN A 847 -64.02 -66.31 -17.22
C GLN A 847 -64.07 -67.60 -16.42
N CYS A 848 -65.22 -68.28 -16.41
CA CYS A 848 -65.36 -69.62 -15.84
C CYS A 848 -64.78 -70.67 -16.80
N ASP A 849 -64.07 -71.67 -16.27
CA ASP A 849 -63.48 -72.80 -17.02
C ASP A 849 -63.85 -74.13 -16.36
N ALA A 850 -65.00 -74.16 -15.70
CA ALA A 850 -65.54 -75.33 -15.02
C ALA A 850 -66.15 -76.34 -16.01
N SER A 851 -66.50 -77.54 -15.54
CA SER A 851 -67.11 -78.53 -16.42
C SER A 851 -68.50 -78.09 -16.89
N SER A 852 -68.99 -78.64 -18.02
CA SER A 852 -70.30 -78.27 -18.56
C SER A 852 -71.45 -78.96 -17.82
N ASN A 853 -71.63 -78.67 -16.53
CA ASN A 853 -72.61 -79.35 -15.69
C ASN A 853 -73.49 -78.42 -14.82
N SER A 854 -73.51 -77.11 -15.12
CA SER A 854 -74.12 -76.03 -14.32
C SER A 854 -73.26 -75.62 -13.12
N ASP A 855 -71.97 -75.42 -13.40
CA ASP A 855 -70.99 -74.93 -12.44
C ASP A 855 -70.97 -73.41 -12.46
N ASP A 856 -71.33 -72.78 -11.33
CA ASP A 856 -71.63 -71.35 -11.26
C ASP A 856 -70.58 -70.58 -10.45
N ILE A 857 -70.09 -69.48 -11.01
CA ILE A 857 -69.34 -68.45 -10.27
C ILE A 857 -70.05 -67.11 -10.35
N TYR A 858 -70.52 -66.64 -9.19
CA TYR A 858 -71.19 -65.36 -9.03
C TYR A 858 -70.16 -64.30 -8.66
N ILE A 859 -69.85 -63.39 -9.58
CA ILE A 859 -68.92 -62.27 -9.39
C ILE A 859 -69.70 -61.01 -9.00
N ASP A 860 -69.24 -60.34 -7.95
CA ASP A 860 -69.85 -59.13 -7.40
C ASP A 860 -68.79 -58.14 -6.91
N LEU A 861 -69.18 -56.88 -6.74
CA LEU A 861 -68.39 -55.80 -6.15
C LEU A 861 -66.96 -55.67 -6.72
N VAL A 862 -66.84 -55.67 -8.04
CA VAL A 862 -65.57 -55.60 -8.76
C VAL A 862 -65.03 -54.16 -8.75
N THR A 863 -63.79 -53.98 -8.35
CA THR A 863 -63.05 -52.72 -8.42
C THR A 863 -61.71 -52.94 -9.10
N ILE A 864 -61.42 -52.17 -10.15
CA ILE A 864 -60.10 -52.18 -10.79
C ILE A 864 -59.53 -50.77 -10.73
N THR A 865 -58.31 -50.64 -10.20
CA THR A 865 -57.64 -49.37 -10.00
C THR A 865 -56.28 -49.38 -10.69
N ALA A 866 -55.97 -48.31 -11.44
CA ALA A 866 -54.64 -48.07 -11.98
C ALA A 866 -53.94 -46.99 -11.18
N SER A 867 -52.68 -47.20 -10.80
CA SER A 867 -51.92 -46.24 -10.02
C SER A 867 -50.48 -46.07 -10.53
N ASN A 868 -49.87 -44.93 -10.20
CA ASN A 868 -48.43 -44.68 -10.40
C ASN A 868 -47.66 -44.60 -9.05
N THR A 869 -48.34 -44.93 -7.95
CA THR A 869 -47.92 -44.80 -6.54
C THR A 869 -47.09 -45.97 -5.99
N GLY A 870 -47.05 -47.10 -6.69
CA GLY A 870 -46.52 -48.36 -6.15
C GLY A 870 -45.00 -48.38 -6.00
N THR A 871 -44.53 -48.64 -4.77
CA THR A 871 -43.23 -49.32 -4.56
C THR A 871 -43.42 -50.75 -5.06
N LYS A 872 -42.50 -51.30 -5.87
CA LYS A 872 -42.55 -52.68 -6.40
C LYS A 872 -42.93 -53.67 -5.27
N SER A 873 -44.19 -54.04 -5.18
CA SER A 873 -44.65 -55.08 -4.28
C SER A 873 -44.72 -56.36 -5.10
N ASP A 874 -44.03 -57.40 -4.63
CA ASP A 874 -44.12 -58.74 -5.21
C ASP A 874 -45.58 -59.11 -5.46
N PHE A 875 -45.85 -59.79 -6.59
CA PHE A 875 -47.17 -60.26 -6.97
C PHE A 875 -47.87 -60.89 -5.75
N THR A 876 -48.93 -60.25 -5.29
CA THR A 876 -49.71 -60.70 -4.14
C THR A 876 -51.05 -61.20 -4.65
N HIS A 877 -51.21 -62.52 -4.62
CA HIS A 877 -52.49 -63.19 -4.80
C HIS A 877 -52.98 -63.56 -3.40
N THR A 878 -54.08 -62.95 -2.95
CA THR A 878 -54.64 -63.26 -1.63
C THR A 878 -56.13 -63.51 -1.78
N VAL A 879 -56.55 -64.67 -1.31
CA VAL A 879 -57.94 -65.08 -1.20
C VAL A 879 -58.26 -65.19 0.27
N SER A 880 -59.39 -64.61 0.68
CA SER A 880 -59.86 -64.70 2.06
C SER A 880 -61.34 -65.06 2.06
N SER A 881 -61.70 -66.08 2.84
CA SER A 881 -63.11 -66.39 3.09
C SER A 881 -63.77 -65.24 3.85
N VAL A 882 -64.94 -64.82 3.40
CA VAL A 882 -65.70 -63.73 4.02
C VAL A 882 -66.98 -64.30 4.60
N PHE A 883 -67.27 -63.99 5.87
CA PHE A 883 -68.54 -64.37 6.49
C PHE A 883 -69.67 -63.58 5.84
N VAL A 884 -70.68 -64.29 5.33
CA VAL A 884 -71.90 -63.70 4.78
C VAL A 884 -72.65 -62.97 5.89
N LYS A 885 -73.10 -61.76 5.60
CA LYS A 885 -74.27 -61.22 6.26
C LYS A 885 -75.35 -60.85 5.26
N ALA A 886 -76.34 -61.72 5.14
CA ALA A 886 -77.53 -61.50 4.35
C ALA A 886 -78.35 -60.35 4.96
N GLY A 887 -78.62 -59.31 4.17
CA GLY A 887 -79.54 -58.25 4.51
C GLY A 887 -79.02 -57.27 5.57
N LEU A 888 -79.47 -56.02 5.46
CA LEU A 888 -79.22 -54.94 6.42
C LEU A 888 -79.78 -55.27 7.82
N GLU A 889 -79.18 -56.18 8.61
CA GLU A 889 -79.43 -56.30 10.05
C GLU A 889 -78.18 -56.65 10.89
N LYS A 890 -77.87 -55.74 11.82
CA LYS A 890 -77.26 -55.90 13.17
C LYS A 890 -75.84 -56.46 13.37
N ASN A 891 -74.80 -55.68 13.08
CA ASN A 891 -73.43 -56.03 13.48
C ASN A 891 -73.30 -56.05 15.01
N THR A 892 -72.87 -57.17 15.57
CA THR A 892 -72.64 -57.31 17.01
C THR A 892 -71.25 -56.86 17.44
N GLU A 893 -70.42 -56.34 16.53
CA GLU A 893 -69.09 -55.81 16.80
C GLU A 893 -68.84 -54.57 15.92
N GLU A 894 -68.03 -53.63 16.43
CA GLU A 894 -67.82 -52.24 15.99
C GLU A 894 -67.33 -52.06 14.53
N GLU A 895 -68.18 -52.34 13.54
CA GLU A 895 -67.87 -52.12 12.13
C GLU A 895 -68.86 -51.20 11.41
N ALA A 896 -68.31 -50.19 10.72
CA ALA A 896 -69.04 -49.31 9.80
C ALA A 896 -69.34 -50.02 8.47
N SER A 897 -70.56 -49.91 7.95
CA SER A 897 -70.88 -50.31 6.58
C SER A 897 -71.28 -49.08 5.76
N ILE A 898 -70.97 -49.12 4.46
CA ILE A 898 -71.37 -48.08 3.51
C ILE A 898 -72.04 -48.74 2.31
N TYR A 899 -73.20 -48.21 1.90
CA TYR A 899 -73.96 -48.71 0.75
C TYR A 899 -74.75 -47.58 0.05
N PRO A 900 -74.81 -47.53 -1.28
CA PRO A 900 -74.03 -48.33 -2.22
C PRO A 900 -72.53 -47.98 -2.13
N ASN A 901 -71.67 -48.93 -2.48
CA ASN A 901 -70.24 -48.69 -2.63
C ASN A 901 -69.67 -49.67 -3.65
N PRO A 902 -69.69 -49.31 -4.95
CA PRO A 902 -69.45 -47.95 -5.41
C PRO A 902 -70.70 -47.06 -5.42
N ALA A 903 -70.54 -45.80 -5.05
CA ALA A 903 -71.61 -44.81 -4.93
C ALA A 903 -71.58 -43.80 -6.10
N THR A 904 -72.75 -43.33 -6.55
CA THR A 904 -72.85 -42.28 -7.59
C THR A 904 -73.20 -40.93 -6.97
N ASP A 905 -74.38 -40.81 -6.37
CA ASP A 905 -74.86 -39.54 -5.79
C ASP A 905 -74.77 -39.51 -4.25
N TYR A 906 -74.89 -40.68 -3.62
CA TYR A 906 -74.89 -40.82 -2.17
C TYR A 906 -74.40 -42.20 -1.74
N PHE A 907 -73.94 -42.30 -0.50
CA PHE A 907 -73.86 -43.56 0.23
C PHE A 907 -74.52 -43.40 1.61
N ASP A 908 -75.13 -44.46 2.10
CA ASP A 908 -75.63 -44.57 3.46
C ASP A 908 -74.54 -45.22 4.32
N LEU A 909 -74.05 -44.48 5.32
CA LEU A 909 -73.19 -44.98 6.38
C LEU A 909 -74.06 -45.59 7.48
N ALA A 910 -73.84 -46.86 7.82
CA ALA A 910 -74.50 -47.51 8.94
C ALA A 910 -73.46 -47.96 9.99
N LEU A 911 -73.79 -47.73 11.26
CA LEU A 911 -72.96 -47.97 12.44
C LEU A 911 -73.85 -48.46 13.59
N ILE A 912 -73.25 -49.21 14.52
CA ILE A 912 -73.91 -49.57 15.79
C ILE A 912 -73.10 -48.96 16.92
N LEU A 913 -73.77 -48.12 17.71
CA LEU A 913 -73.16 -47.31 18.75
C LEU A 913 -73.71 -47.74 20.11
N GLU A 914 -72.86 -48.33 20.97
CA GLU A 914 -73.26 -48.80 22.30
C GLU A 914 -73.64 -47.66 23.26
N LYS A 915 -73.13 -46.45 23.01
CA LYS A 915 -73.34 -45.24 23.81
C LYS A 915 -73.56 -44.04 22.90
N GLU A 916 -74.12 -42.99 23.47
CA GLU A 916 -74.25 -41.69 22.82
C GLU A 916 -72.86 -41.07 22.58
N VAL A 917 -72.54 -40.78 21.32
CA VAL A 917 -71.23 -40.27 20.88
C VAL A 917 -71.42 -39.23 19.76
N ASP A 918 -70.62 -38.16 19.79
CA ASP A 918 -70.50 -37.24 18.65
C ASP A 918 -69.55 -37.84 17.60
N LEU A 919 -69.96 -37.81 16.33
CA LEU A 919 -69.20 -38.36 15.22
C LEU A 919 -68.72 -37.26 14.27
N ASP A 920 -67.45 -37.30 13.91
CA ASP A 920 -66.88 -36.59 12.77
C ASP A 920 -66.70 -37.60 11.62
N ILE A 921 -67.41 -37.38 10.52
CA ILE A 921 -67.37 -38.18 9.30
C ILE A 921 -66.62 -37.40 8.24
N ASP A 922 -65.36 -37.74 8.05
CA ASP A 922 -64.45 -37.10 7.10
C ASP A 922 -64.33 -37.95 5.84
N ILE A 923 -64.31 -37.31 4.68
CA ILE A 923 -63.98 -37.93 3.40
C ILE A 923 -62.67 -37.31 2.93
N TYR A 924 -61.66 -38.13 2.73
CA TYR A 924 -60.36 -37.72 2.18
C TYR A 924 -60.22 -38.23 0.75
N ASP A 925 -59.63 -37.42 -0.13
CA ASP A 925 -59.07 -37.95 -1.37
C ASP A 925 -57.78 -38.76 -1.07
N LEU A 926 -57.29 -39.49 -2.07
CA LEU A 926 -56.09 -40.32 -1.92
C LEU A 926 -54.81 -39.54 -1.63
N ASN A 927 -54.80 -38.22 -1.83
CA ASN A 927 -53.65 -37.38 -1.44
C ASN A 927 -53.73 -36.97 0.03
N GLY A 928 -54.68 -37.53 0.80
CA GLY A 928 -54.92 -37.18 2.19
C GLY A 928 -55.57 -35.80 2.36
N ARG A 929 -56.06 -35.19 1.27
CA ARG A 929 -56.78 -33.91 1.37
C ARG A 929 -58.23 -34.18 1.75
N LEU A 930 -58.67 -33.54 2.82
CA LEU A 930 -60.06 -33.56 3.26
C LEU A 930 -60.94 -32.92 2.16
N VAL A 931 -61.85 -33.69 1.57
CA VAL A 931 -62.77 -33.25 0.52
C VAL A 931 -64.17 -32.95 1.04
N SER A 932 -64.58 -33.61 2.13
CA SER A 932 -65.85 -33.36 2.81
C SER A 932 -65.72 -33.72 4.28
N SER A 933 -66.43 -33.02 5.15
CA SER A 933 -66.48 -33.32 6.59
C SER A 933 -67.88 -33.02 7.09
N THR A 934 -68.45 -33.95 7.85
CA THR A 934 -69.78 -33.83 8.45
C THR A 934 -69.71 -34.20 9.91
N LYS A 935 -70.21 -33.32 10.78
CA LYS A 935 -70.29 -33.58 12.21
C LYS A 935 -71.73 -33.89 12.61
N GLU A 936 -71.92 -35.00 13.32
CA GLU A 936 -73.20 -35.44 13.84
C GLU A 936 -73.11 -35.56 15.36
N LEU A 937 -74.11 -35.04 16.06
CA LEU A 937 -74.10 -34.94 17.51
C LEU A 937 -75.06 -35.96 18.12
N ASN A 938 -74.70 -36.49 19.28
CA ASN A 938 -75.53 -37.37 20.10
C ASN A 938 -76.01 -38.64 19.36
N CYS A 939 -75.14 -39.26 18.55
CA CYS A 939 -75.44 -40.48 17.80
C CYS A 939 -75.45 -41.70 18.74
N VAL A 940 -76.47 -42.56 18.65
CA VAL A 940 -76.60 -43.76 19.51
C VAL A 940 -77.39 -44.87 18.81
N GLY A 941 -77.15 -46.14 19.17
CA GLY A 941 -77.90 -47.30 18.67
C GLY A 941 -77.58 -47.65 17.22
N ASP A 942 -78.58 -48.17 16.49
CA ASP A 942 -78.50 -48.44 15.06
C ASP A 942 -78.53 -47.11 14.28
N TYR A 943 -77.35 -46.51 14.10
CA TYR A 943 -77.20 -45.21 13.48
C TYR A 943 -77.01 -45.35 11.96
N THR A 944 -77.79 -44.60 11.17
CA THR A 944 -77.62 -44.55 9.71
C THR A 944 -77.62 -43.11 9.23
N LYS A 945 -76.66 -42.75 8.37
CA LYS A 945 -76.51 -41.41 7.80
C LYS A 945 -76.32 -41.48 6.29
N ARG A 946 -77.21 -40.81 5.55
CA ARG A 946 -77.01 -40.57 4.12
C ARG A 946 -75.99 -39.45 3.90
N MET A 947 -74.92 -39.77 3.19
CA MET A 947 -73.84 -38.86 2.80
C MET A 947 -73.98 -38.53 1.32
N ASN A 948 -74.11 -37.23 0.99
CA ASN A 948 -74.15 -36.76 -0.40
C ASN A 948 -72.73 -36.61 -0.93
N ILE A 949 -72.46 -37.21 -2.09
CA ILE A 949 -71.17 -37.20 -2.77
C ILE A 949 -71.26 -36.76 -4.23
N SER A 950 -72.40 -36.25 -4.69
CA SER A 950 -72.64 -35.90 -6.10
C SER A 950 -71.70 -34.82 -6.66
N GLY A 951 -70.94 -34.13 -5.79
CA GLY A 951 -69.93 -33.14 -6.15
C GLY A 951 -68.49 -33.68 -6.19
N LEU A 952 -68.27 -34.93 -5.80
CA LEU A 952 -66.97 -35.58 -5.87
C LEU A 952 -66.75 -36.10 -7.28
N GLY A 953 -65.53 -35.91 -7.81
CA GLY A 953 -65.13 -36.54 -9.07
C GLY A 953 -65.02 -38.05 -8.90
N SER A 954 -65.23 -38.80 -9.98
CA SER A 954 -65.06 -40.25 -9.97
C SER A 954 -63.64 -40.64 -9.52
N GLY A 955 -63.55 -41.59 -8.60
CA GLY A 955 -62.30 -41.92 -7.93
C GLY A 955 -62.49 -42.60 -6.58
N MET A 956 -61.37 -42.91 -5.94
CA MET A 956 -61.35 -43.54 -4.62
C MET A 956 -61.16 -42.48 -3.54
N TYR A 957 -61.87 -42.67 -2.43
CA TYR A 957 -61.85 -41.80 -1.27
C TYR A 957 -61.80 -42.65 -0.01
N LEU A 958 -61.33 -42.06 1.09
CA LEU A 958 -61.34 -42.68 2.40
C LEU A 958 -62.39 -41.99 3.28
N VAL A 959 -63.42 -42.72 3.70
CA VAL A 959 -64.38 -42.26 4.71
C VAL A 959 -63.83 -42.63 6.07
N VAL A 960 -63.52 -41.64 6.89
CA VAL A 960 -63.01 -41.81 8.25
C VAL A 960 -64.08 -41.32 9.22
N VAL A 961 -64.55 -42.21 10.08
CA VAL A 961 -65.51 -41.91 11.14
C VAL A 961 -64.76 -41.87 12.47
N LYS A 962 -64.78 -40.72 13.12
CA LYS A 962 -64.12 -40.47 14.40
C LYS A 962 -65.13 -40.12 15.48
N GLY A 963 -64.93 -40.63 16.69
CA GLY A 963 -65.69 -40.31 17.89
C GLY A 963 -64.86 -40.64 19.13
N GLU A 964 -65.38 -40.36 20.34
CA GLU A 964 -64.63 -40.48 21.61
C GLU A 964 -63.92 -41.84 21.79
N ASN A 965 -64.50 -42.93 21.27
CA ASN A 965 -63.88 -44.26 21.23
C ASN A 965 -64.08 -44.97 19.87
N ILE A 966 -64.30 -44.20 18.79
CA ILE A 966 -64.55 -44.75 17.45
C ILE A 966 -63.52 -44.17 16.51
N ASN A 967 -62.79 -45.02 15.81
CA ASN A 967 -61.91 -44.61 14.72
C ASN A 967 -61.95 -45.69 13.64
N LEU A 968 -62.88 -45.53 12.71
CA LEU A 968 -63.14 -46.49 11.66
C LEU A 968 -62.87 -45.83 10.32
N SER A 969 -62.27 -46.58 9.40
CA SER A 969 -62.09 -46.13 8.03
C SER A 969 -62.71 -47.13 7.06
N LYS A 970 -63.47 -46.62 6.09
CA LYS A 970 -64.03 -47.41 5.00
C LYS A 970 -63.66 -46.78 3.66
N ARG A 971 -63.25 -47.62 2.72
CA ARG A 971 -62.92 -47.20 1.36
C ARG A 971 -64.22 -46.90 0.61
N LEU A 972 -64.38 -45.67 0.13
CA LEU A 972 -65.49 -45.25 -0.72
C LEU A 972 -65.02 -45.15 -2.16
N ILE A 973 -65.81 -45.69 -3.08
CA ILE A 973 -65.57 -45.57 -4.51
C ILE A 973 -66.69 -44.71 -5.09
N VAL A 974 -66.34 -43.64 -5.79
CA VAL A 974 -67.28 -42.75 -6.47
C VAL A 974 -67.23 -43.05 -7.97
N LYS A 975 -68.39 -43.41 -8.56
CA LYS A 975 -68.53 -43.73 -10.00
C LYS A 975 -68.47 -42.49 -10.88
#